data_AF-A0A946MLY9-F1
#
_entry.id   AF-A0A946MLY9-F1
#
_cell.length_a   1.000
_cell.length_b   1.000
_cell.length_c   1.000
_cell.angle_alpha   90.00
_cell.angle_beta   90.00
_cell.angle_gamma   90.00
#
_symmetry.space_group_name_H-M   'P 1'
#
loop_
_entity.id
_entity.type
_entity.pdbx_description
1 polymer ?
#
loop_
_entity_poly.entity_id
_entity_poly.type
_entity_poly.pdbx_seq_one_letter_code
_entity_poly.pdbx_strand_id
1 'polypeptide(L)'
;MKHIAGKLGLDIEYKFLEAGLHSNPNLLKEKLQAAIDEISATGLCDRIIIGYGICGKGTIGIQSSCVPLVIPKVHDCVAMFLGGDQAYKREFKKYPGTYYLSAGWCEEKTEPISQRKQWAYFGEEKLNFNDLAETHGKDAAQQTFDFLNSWQKNYQRAAFIETGAKSSPKYEKLALEMANEYKWKYDKIKGNGALIEKMITTFHSTPDILFVPPENVIGFDAIQSTLSANPIIDLNKTVNNIDSKTIIAGSKVHNDSYIKIGLGIDAGGTYTDAVIYDLKENKTLCKSKSLTTKWDFTKGIHSALKKLDQKKLLQVELVSLSTTLATNAIVENEGQKVGMILMPPYGLGIDKNIPFHPKAIIKGQLKITGEEIIAIDPDEVRQKAEQMVENHGVTAFAVSGFAGSINPEHEIQIKEIIHEHTGLFVTCGHELSDTLNFQTRATTAMLNARIIPRLASLLLDLEKVMATLGIRAPVVVVKGDGTLMSSTMAKQRPVETILSGPAASVAGAKHLTGITDALVVDMGGTTTDTAALTDNLVNLNEKGSNVGGHRTHVKALEIRTAGLGGDSLIEFIKGEFFIGPKRVAPISWLGQMHPGTKEALQFLSQNLHRHTTTTRKMQILALTGSVKKLELTPMEKKIVSLLATRPHSIDELVKKTKVLADISLPLQRLEENFIVQRCGLTLTDLLHITGQFTKWDIKMAQEYCRMFCFLTNKQMPELTQHLLDMGVKLLTLELLKRQLDDETDPEAINSCPVCKVLIKNLLNHENSNYEVSIKLKRPVIGIGAPTKFFLSQAVKPLNAKAILPDDADVANAIGAITSNVVIKKQLRIVPGNKGEFIVEGIAGTRHFKNFNNADRFARDELVRSVRKRARISGTSCREVTLETHDKIPTTAGGDPIFMGRTLYASLKGRPDIVLKKNALETKVESLV
;
A
#
# COMPACT_ATOMS: atom_id res chain seq x y z
N MET A 1 -11.49 -43.62 -40.61
CA MET A 1 -11.19 -44.23 -39.29
C MET A 1 -11.24 -45.75 -39.34
N LYS A 2 -12.38 -46.41 -39.58
CA LYS A 2 -12.48 -47.90 -39.67
C LYS A 2 -11.40 -48.58 -40.52
N HIS A 3 -11.16 -48.10 -41.73
CA HIS A 3 -10.11 -48.66 -42.61
C HIS A 3 -8.70 -48.58 -42.01
N ILE A 4 -8.40 -47.50 -41.28
CA ILE A 4 -7.10 -47.31 -40.60
C ILE A 4 -7.04 -48.19 -39.35
N ALA A 5 -8.11 -48.21 -38.53
CA ALA A 5 -8.20 -49.06 -37.35
C ALA A 5 -8.07 -50.55 -37.70
N GLY A 6 -8.73 -51.02 -38.76
CA GLY A 6 -8.62 -52.40 -39.24
C GLY A 6 -7.22 -52.78 -39.73
N LYS A 7 -6.48 -51.84 -40.34
CA LYS A 7 -5.06 -52.04 -40.67
C LYS A 7 -4.16 -52.12 -39.43
N LEU A 8 -4.56 -51.45 -38.34
CA LEU A 8 -3.81 -51.38 -37.08
C LEU A 8 -4.25 -52.44 -36.05
N GLY A 9 -5.25 -53.28 -36.38
CA GLY A 9 -5.79 -54.29 -35.46
C GLY A 9 -6.54 -53.70 -34.26
N LEU A 10 -7.10 -52.50 -34.40
CA LEU A 10 -7.84 -51.81 -33.35
C LEU A 10 -9.35 -51.93 -33.58
N ASP A 11 -10.10 -52.19 -32.51
CA ASP A 11 -11.55 -52.12 -32.54
C ASP A 11 -12.02 -50.66 -32.41
N ILE A 12 -13.03 -50.27 -33.20
CA ILE A 12 -13.53 -48.89 -33.20
C ILE A 12 -15.04 -48.84 -33.47
N GLU A 13 -15.76 -48.31 -32.49
CA GLU A 13 -17.15 -47.88 -32.63
C GLU A 13 -17.24 -46.39 -32.98
N TYR A 14 -18.37 -45.96 -33.52
CA TYR A 14 -18.59 -44.58 -33.94
C TYR A 14 -20.05 -44.19 -33.74
N LYS A 15 -20.24 -42.94 -33.32
CA LYS A 15 -21.54 -42.29 -33.26
C LYS A 15 -21.52 -41.08 -34.17
N PHE A 16 -22.43 -41.04 -35.15
CA PHE A 16 -22.57 -39.88 -36.02
C PHE A 16 -23.44 -38.83 -35.35
N LEU A 17 -23.02 -37.57 -35.46
CA LEU A 17 -23.83 -36.40 -35.13
C LEU A 17 -24.33 -35.76 -36.42
N GLU A 18 -25.41 -34.99 -36.31
CA GLU A 18 -26.05 -34.30 -37.44
C GLU A 18 -25.07 -33.41 -38.22
N ALA A 19 -25.25 -33.34 -39.54
CA ALA A 19 -24.44 -32.49 -40.39
C ALA A 19 -24.73 -31.00 -40.14
N GLY A 20 -23.68 -30.18 -40.11
CA GLY A 20 -23.80 -28.71 -40.00
C GLY A 20 -23.62 -28.12 -38.60
N LEU A 21 -23.41 -28.93 -37.56
CA LEU A 21 -23.23 -28.43 -36.18
C LEU A 21 -22.08 -27.42 -36.02
N HIS A 22 -21.05 -27.44 -36.88
CA HIS A 22 -19.97 -26.43 -36.84
C HIS A 22 -20.45 -24.99 -37.09
N SER A 23 -21.64 -24.81 -37.67
CA SER A 23 -22.26 -23.50 -37.89
C SER A 23 -22.97 -22.96 -36.64
N ASN A 24 -23.23 -23.81 -35.63
CA ASN A 24 -23.83 -23.42 -34.34
C ASN A 24 -22.98 -24.02 -33.19
N PRO A 25 -21.91 -23.32 -32.75
CA PRO A 25 -20.97 -23.82 -31.75
C PRO A 25 -21.60 -24.23 -30.41
N ASN A 26 -22.69 -23.58 -29.99
CA ASN A 26 -23.40 -23.91 -28.76
C ASN A 26 -24.13 -25.25 -28.88
N LEU A 27 -24.86 -25.46 -29.97
CA LEU A 27 -25.55 -26.72 -30.25
C LEU A 27 -24.55 -27.87 -30.45
N LEU A 28 -23.40 -27.59 -31.10
CA LEU A 28 -22.30 -28.54 -31.20
C LEU A 28 -21.81 -28.99 -29.82
N LYS A 29 -21.57 -28.03 -28.91
CA LYS A 29 -21.10 -28.32 -27.55
C LYS A 29 -22.09 -29.20 -26.79
N GLU A 30 -23.37 -28.86 -26.83
CA GLU A 30 -24.44 -29.59 -26.16
C GLU A 30 -24.54 -31.04 -26.66
N LYS A 31 -24.67 -31.23 -27.99
CA LYS A 31 -24.80 -32.57 -28.58
C LYS A 31 -23.54 -33.41 -28.39
N LEU A 32 -22.36 -32.78 -28.46
CA LEU A 32 -21.10 -33.49 -28.29
C LEU A 32 -20.87 -33.90 -26.84
N GLN A 33 -21.21 -33.06 -25.86
CA GLN A 33 -21.16 -33.42 -24.44
C GLN A 33 -22.14 -34.57 -24.13
N ALA A 34 -23.39 -34.49 -24.60
CA ALA A 34 -24.38 -35.55 -24.39
C ALA A 34 -23.93 -36.91 -24.98
N ALA A 35 -23.33 -36.90 -26.18
CA ALA A 35 -22.79 -38.11 -26.79
C ALA A 35 -21.60 -38.68 -26.00
N ILE A 36 -20.72 -37.83 -25.47
CA ILE A 36 -19.58 -38.24 -24.64
C ILE A 36 -20.05 -38.82 -23.32
N ASP A 37 -21.04 -38.22 -22.68
CA ASP A 37 -21.60 -38.70 -21.40
C ASP A 37 -22.24 -40.08 -21.57
N GLU A 38 -23.02 -40.28 -22.63
CA GLU A 38 -23.63 -41.58 -22.97
C GLU A 38 -22.58 -42.67 -23.20
N ILE A 39 -21.55 -42.39 -24.00
CA ILE A 39 -20.47 -43.35 -24.28
C ILE A 39 -19.65 -43.63 -23.02
N SER A 40 -19.30 -42.58 -22.26
CA SER A 40 -18.52 -42.72 -21.02
C SER A 40 -19.26 -43.57 -19.97
N ALA A 41 -20.60 -43.51 -19.94
CA ALA A 41 -21.42 -44.31 -19.02
C ALA A 41 -21.39 -45.82 -19.31
N THR A 42 -21.06 -46.25 -20.54
CA THR A 42 -20.99 -47.68 -20.89
C THR A 42 -19.80 -48.38 -20.26
N GLY A 43 -18.70 -47.66 -19.98
CA GLY A 43 -17.45 -48.23 -19.44
C GLY A 43 -16.71 -49.16 -20.41
N LEU A 44 -17.13 -49.24 -21.68
CA LEU A 44 -16.62 -50.21 -22.67
C LEU A 44 -15.50 -49.66 -23.57
N CYS A 45 -15.01 -48.44 -23.34
CA CYS A 45 -14.00 -47.81 -24.20
C CYS A 45 -12.80 -47.26 -23.43
N ASP A 46 -11.59 -47.43 -23.99
CA ASP A 46 -10.33 -46.95 -23.40
C ASP A 46 -10.12 -45.42 -23.56
N ARG A 47 -10.77 -44.83 -24.57
CA ARG A 47 -10.71 -43.39 -24.90
C ARG A 47 -11.79 -43.02 -25.92
N ILE A 48 -12.16 -41.75 -25.95
CA ILE A 48 -13.09 -41.18 -26.93
C ILE A 48 -12.33 -40.25 -27.88
N ILE A 49 -12.46 -40.50 -29.19
CA ILE A 49 -11.84 -39.66 -30.23
C ILE A 49 -12.90 -38.69 -30.78
N ILE A 50 -12.65 -37.40 -30.65
CA ILE A 50 -13.55 -36.34 -31.10
C ILE A 50 -13.20 -35.98 -32.55
N GLY A 51 -14.17 -36.17 -33.46
CA GLY A 51 -14.06 -35.83 -34.89
C GLY A 51 -14.26 -34.34 -35.21
N TYR A 52 -13.95 -33.44 -34.28
CA TYR A 52 -14.09 -31.99 -34.43
C TYR A 52 -12.82 -31.27 -33.95
N GLY A 53 -12.45 -30.17 -34.61
CA GLY A 53 -11.36 -29.29 -34.16
C GLY A 53 -11.87 -28.20 -33.20
N ILE A 54 -11.25 -27.03 -33.26
CA ILE A 54 -11.73 -25.83 -32.54
C ILE A 54 -13.12 -25.44 -33.05
N CYS A 55 -13.38 -25.55 -34.36
CA CYS A 55 -14.68 -25.45 -35.04
C CYS A 55 -15.61 -24.41 -34.38
N GLY A 56 -15.18 -23.13 -34.44
CA GLY A 56 -15.93 -21.99 -33.90
C GLY A 56 -15.98 -21.88 -32.38
N LYS A 57 -15.05 -22.55 -31.66
CA LYS A 57 -15.00 -22.71 -30.20
C LYS A 57 -16.03 -23.66 -29.59
N GLY A 58 -16.80 -24.38 -30.41
CA GLY A 58 -17.86 -25.29 -29.92
C GLY A 58 -17.36 -26.52 -29.17
N THR A 59 -16.07 -26.85 -29.27
CA THR A 59 -15.45 -27.96 -28.52
C THR A 59 -14.86 -27.54 -27.17
N ILE A 60 -14.82 -26.24 -26.87
CA ILE A 60 -14.29 -25.71 -25.60
C ILE A 60 -15.33 -25.91 -24.50
N GLY A 61 -14.88 -26.38 -23.34
CA GLY A 61 -15.72 -26.69 -22.19
C GLY A 61 -16.25 -28.13 -22.17
N ILE A 62 -15.89 -28.95 -23.15
CA ILE A 62 -16.23 -30.38 -23.18
C ILE A 62 -15.31 -31.15 -22.24
N GLN A 63 -15.88 -32.11 -21.52
CA GLN A 63 -15.19 -32.92 -20.51
C GLN A 63 -15.70 -34.37 -20.49
N SER A 64 -14.91 -35.27 -19.91
CA SER A 64 -15.36 -36.61 -19.51
C SER A 64 -14.81 -36.93 -18.12
N SER A 65 -15.65 -37.54 -17.29
CA SER A 65 -15.34 -37.84 -15.89
C SER A 65 -14.46 -39.08 -15.72
N CYS A 66 -14.54 -40.05 -16.62
CA CYS A 66 -13.86 -41.34 -16.47
C CYS A 66 -13.06 -41.79 -17.71
N VAL A 67 -13.36 -41.26 -18.90
CA VAL A 67 -12.72 -41.71 -20.15
C VAL A 67 -11.88 -40.57 -20.76
N PRO A 68 -10.60 -40.78 -21.07
CA PRO A 68 -9.77 -39.76 -21.72
C PRO A 68 -10.32 -39.34 -23.09
N LEU A 69 -10.21 -38.05 -23.42
CA LEU A 69 -10.61 -37.50 -24.73
C LEU A 69 -9.39 -37.24 -25.61
N VAL A 70 -9.54 -37.48 -26.92
CA VAL A 70 -8.53 -37.16 -27.94
C VAL A 70 -9.16 -36.25 -28.98
N ILE A 71 -8.62 -35.05 -29.15
CA ILE A 71 -9.14 -34.03 -30.07
C ILE A 71 -8.02 -33.42 -30.93
N PRO A 72 -8.22 -33.22 -32.24
CA PRO A 72 -7.22 -32.61 -33.11
C PRO A 72 -7.10 -31.11 -32.84
N LYS A 73 -5.86 -30.60 -32.78
CA LYS A 73 -5.55 -29.17 -32.66
C LYS A 73 -5.62 -28.47 -34.02
N VAL A 74 -6.80 -28.51 -34.63
CA VAL A 74 -7.07 -27.89 -35.94
C VAL A 74 -8.16 -26.84 -35.81
N HIS A 75 -8.04 -25.72 -36.54
CA HIS A 75 -9.11 -24.71 -36.54
C HIS A 75 -10.35 -25.18 -37.31
N ASP A 76 -10.11 -25.76 -38.49
CA ASP A 76 -11.13 -26.28 -39.40
C ASP A 76 -11.08 -27.81 -39.43
N CYS A 77 -12.24 -28.42 -39.27
CA CYS A 77 -12.44 -29.87 -39.26
C CYS A 77 -11.97 -30.52 -40.60
N VAL A 78 -11.91 -29.77 -41.72
CA VAL A 78 -11.40 -30.27 -43.01
C VAL A 78 -9.90 -30.60 -42.98
N ALA A 79 -9.13 -29.97 -42.08
CA ALA A 79 -7.70 -30.19 -41.95
C ALA A 79 -7.35 -31.65 -41.60
N MET A 80 -8.29 -32.39 -41.00
CA MET A 80 -8.14 -33.83 -40.74
C MET A 80 -7.94 -34.66 -42.01
N PHE A 81 -8.57 -34.26 -43.12
CA PHE A 81 -8.45 -34.94 -44.42
C PHE A 81 -7.24 -34.49 -45.23
N LEU A 82 -6.61 -33.37 -44.87
CA LEU A 82 -5.40 -32.85 -45.49
C LEU A 82 -4.12 -33.26 -44.74
N GLY A 83 -4.26 -33.91 -43.57
CA GLY A 83 -3.15 -34.41 -42.75
C GLY A 83 -2.70 -33.48 -41.62
N GLY A 84 -3.41 -32.38 -41.35
CA GLY A 84 -3.17 -31.50 -40.20
C GLY A 84 -3.33 -30.00 -40.48
N ASP A 85 -3.32 -29.19 -39.42
CA ASP A 85 -3.55 -27.73 -39.48
C ASP A 85 -2.53 -27.01 -40.38
N GLN A 86 -1.26 -27.43 -40.35
CA GLN A 86 -0.21 -26.87 -41.20
C GLN A 86 -0.41 -27.21 -42.69
N ALA A 87 -0.95 -28.40 -43.00
CA ALA A 87 -1.27 -28.77 -44.38
C ALA A 87 -2.44 -27.92 -44.91
N TYR A 88 -3.48 -27.73 -44.09
CA TYR A 88 -4.59 -26.84 -44.38
C TYR A 88 -4.12 -25.39 -44.57
N LYS A 89 -3.30 -24.84 -43.67
CA LYS A 89 -2.77 -23.46 -43.78
C LYS A 89 -1.94 -23.26 -45.05
N ARG A 90 -1.16 -24.25 -45.48
CA ARG A 90 -0.42 -24.18 -46.76
C ARG A 90 -1.36 -24.15 -47.96
N GLU A 91 -2.38 -24.99 -47.96
CA GLU A 91 -3.37 -25.05 -49.03
C GLU A 91 -4.22 -23.77 -49.08
N PHE A 92 -4.69 -23.30 -47.92
CA PHE A 92 -5.43 -22.04 -47.78
C PHE A 92 -4.61 -20.83 -48.21
N LYS A 93 -3.32 -20.76 -47.86
CA LYS A 93 -2.43 -19.68 -48.34
C LYS A 93 -2.29 -19.67 -49.86
N LYS A 94 -2.29 -20.85 -50.50
CA LYS A 94 -2.20 -20.98 -51.94
C LYS A 94 -3.53 -20.67 -52.64
N TYR A 95 -4.65 -21.03 -52.03
CA TYR A 95 -5.99 -20.89 -52.58
C TYR A 95 -7.02 -20.52 -51.47
N PRO A 96 -7.07 -19.26 -51.01
CA PRO A 96 -7.88 -18.85 -49.87
C PRO A 96 -9.40 -18.93 -50.10
N GLY A 97 -9.84 -18.85 -51.37
CA GLY A 97 -11.24 -19.03 -51.77
C GLY A 97 -11.58 -20.46 -52.19
N THR A 98 -11.14 -21.49 -51.44
CA THR A 98 -11.42 -22.90 -51.77
C THR A 98 -12.60 -23.44 -50.97
N TYR A 99 -13.60 -23.98 -51.67
CA TYR A 99 -14.70 -24.75 -51.10
C TYR A 99 -14.33 -26.24 -51.11
N TYR A 100 -14.08 -26.81 -49.94
CA TYR A 100 -13.61 -28.20 -49.82
C TYR A 100 -14.78 -29.18 -49.71
N LEU A 101 -14.71 -30.25 -50.49
CA LEU A 101 -15.75 -31.28 -50.57
C LEU A 101 -15.13 -32.65 -50.25
N SER A 102 -15.85 -33.48 -49.50
CA SER A 102 -15.48 -34.88 -49.25
C SER A 102 -16.72 -35.77 -49.42
N ALA A 103 -16.52 -37.06 -49.71
CA ALA A 103 -17.61 -38.00 -49.95
C ALA A 103 -18.66 -37.99 -48.81
N GLY A 104 -18.22 -38.02 -47.55
CA GLY A 104 -19.14 -38.01 -46.39
C GLY A 104 -19.89 -36.68 -46.20
N TRP A 105 -19.29 -35.54 -46.56
CA TRP A 105 -19.99 -34.25 -46.53
C TRP A 105 -21.08 -34.19 -47.61
N CYS A 106 -20.78 -34.69 -48.81
CA CYS A 106 -21.75 -34.70 -49.91
C CYS A 106 -22.91 -35.66 -49.64
N GLU A 107 -22.66 -36.80 -49.00
CA GLU A 107 -23.69 -37.81 -48.67
C GLU A 107 -24.79 -37.27 -47.74
N GLU A 108 -24.43 -36.46 -46.76
CA GLU A 108 -25.35 -35.87 -45.78
C GLU A 108 -26.02 -34.55 -46.24
N LYS A 109 -25.48 -33.86 -47.27
CA LYS A 109 -25.93 -32.51 -47.68
C LYS A 109 -26.48 -32.37 -49.11
N THR A 110 -26.72 -33.46 -49.83
CA THR A 110 -27.22 -33.36 -51.23
C THR A 110 -28.74 -33.43 -51.37
N GLU A 111 -29.37 -32.25 -51.41
CA GLU A 111 -30.55 -32.03 -52.28
C GLU A 111 -30.10 -31.83 -53.74
N PRO A 112 -30.91 -32.20 -54.76
CA PRO A 112 -30.61 -31.96 -56.17
C PRO A 112 -30.34 -30.49 -56.47
N ILE A 113 -29.32 -30.22 -57.30
CA ILE A 113 -28.90 -28.86 -57.69
C ILE A 113 -30.04 -28.02 -58.27
N SER A 114 -30.97 -28.63 -59.01
CA SER A 114 -32.15 -27.95 -59.57
C SER A 114 -33.10 -27.37 -58.53
N GLN A 115 -33.14 -27.94 -57.31
CA GLN A 115 -33.98 -27.43 -56.23
C GLN A 115 -33.30 -26.28 -55.46
N ARG A 116 -31.96 -26.19 -55.44
CA ARG A 116 -31.23 -25.15 -54.67
C ARG A 116 -31.47 -23.72 -55.16
N LYS A 117 -31.94 -23.51 -56.39
CA LYS A 117 -32.27 -22.17 -56.91
C LYS A 117 -33.53 -21.56 -56.32
N GLN A 118 -34.39 -22.38 -55.71
CA GLN A 118 -35.65 -21.92 -55.10
C GLN A 118 -35.53 -21.72 -53.59
N TRP A 119 -34.39 -22.03 -52.96
CA TRP A 119 -34.27 -21.98 -51.50
C TRP A 119 -32.97 -21.27 -51.07
N ALA A 120 -33.07 -20.42 -50.03
CA ALA A 120 -31.93 -19.77 -49.38
C ALA A 120 -32.03 -19.98 -47.86
N TYR A 121 -30.89 -20.01 -47.17
CA TYR A 121 -30.86 -20.19 -45.71
C TYR A 121 -30.57 -18.86 -45.01
N PHE A 122 -31.35 -18.54 -43.98
CA PHE A 122 -31.10 -17.42 -43.07
C PHE A 122 -31.12 -17.94 -41.64
N GLY A 123 -29.94 -18.06 -41.02
CA GLY A 123 -29.81 -18.77 -39.75
C GLY A 123 -30.20 -20.26 -39.91
N GLU A 124 -31.20 -20.71 -39.16
CA GLU A 124 -31.73 -22.07 -39.21
C GLU A 124 -32.96 -22.21 -40.14
N GLU A 125 -33.50 -21.11 -40.66
CA GLU A 125 -34.70 -21.11 -41.51
C GLU A 125 -34.36 -21.31 -42.99
N LYS A 126 -35.13 -22.18 -43.65
CA LYS A 126 -35.06 -22.45 -45.08
C LYS A 126 -36.15 -21.66 -45.80
N LEU A 127 -35.77 -20.64 -46.55
CA LEU A 127 -36.67 -19.70 -47.20
C LEU A 127 -36.88 -20.07 -48.67
N ASN A 128 -38.13 -20.14 -49.13
CA ASN A 128 -38.45 -20.35 -50.55
C ASN A 128 -38.49 -19.01 -51.30
N PHE A 129 -37.97 -18.99 -52.53
CA PHE A 129 -37.97 -17.82 -53.40
C PHE A 129 -39.39 -17.37 -53.77
N ASN A 130 -40.29 -18.32 -54.08
CA ASN A 130 -41.66 -18.02 -54.48
C ASN A 130 -42.46 -17.46 -53.31
N ASP A 131 -42.30 -18.05 -52.10
CA ASP A 131 -42.99 -17.58 -50.90
C ASP A 131 -42.58 -16.13 -50.56
N LEU A 132 -41.28 -15.82 -50.65
CA LEU A 132 -40.74 -14.46 -50.48
C LEU A 132 -41.20 -13.51 -51.60
N ALA A 133 -41.29 -13.98 -52.85
CA ALA A 133 -41.75 -13.18 -53.97
C ALA A 133 -43.25 -12.85 -53.87
N GLU A 134 -44.06 -13.74 -53.30
CA GLU A 134 -45.48 -13.50 -53.02
C GLU A 134 -45.69 -12.52 -51.86
N THR A 135 -44.91 -12.63 -50.77
CA THR A 135 -45.08 -11.77 -49.59
C THR A 135 -44.42 -10.39 -49.71
N HIS A 136 -43.28 -10.29 -50.40
CA HIS A 136 -42.46 -9.08 -50.42
C HIS A 136 -42.19 -8.52 -51.83
N GLY A 137 -42.70 -9.18 -52.88
CA GLY A 137 -42.50 -8.80 -54.28
C GLY A 137 -41.23 -9.39 -54.87
N LYS A 138 -41.26 -9.65 -56.19
CA LYS A 138 -40.18 -10.35 -56.92
C LYS A 138 -38.81 -9.67 -56.82
N ASP A 139 -38.75 -8.35 -56.89
CA ASP A 139 -37.48 -7.62 -56.83
C ASP A 139 -36.82 -7.70 -55.44
N ALA A 140 -37.62 -7.60 -54.37
CA ALA A 140 -37.12 -7.75 -53.00
C ALA A 140 -36.67 -9.19 -52.73
N ALA A 141 -37.46 -10.19 -53.16
CA ALA A 141 -37.08 -11.61 -53.05
C ALA A 141 -35.77 -11.91 -53.79
N GLN A 142 -35.58 -11.34 -54.99
CA GLN A 142 -34.33 -11.48 -55.74
C GLN A 142 -33.15 -10.85 -55.01
N GLN A 143 -33.29 -9.63 -54.48
CA GLN A 143 -32.22 -8.98 -53.71
C GLN A 143 -31.87 -9.75 -52.43
N THR A 144 -32.88 -10.26 -51.71
CA THR A 144 -32.67 -11.11 -50.53
C THR A 144 -31.95 -12.39 -50.88
N PHE A 145 -32.33 -13.07 -51.97
CA PHE A 145 -31.64 -14.27 -52.42
C PHE A 145 -30.21 -13.98 -52.90
N ASP A 146 -29.98 -12.87 -53.60
CA ASP A 146 -28.65 -12.45 -54.05
C ASP A 146 -27.73 -12.11 -52.85
N PHE A 147 -28.30 -11.52 -51.80
CA PHE A 147 -27.60 -11.26 -50.54
C PHE A 147 -27.30 -12.55 -49.78
N LEU A 148 -28.29 -13.43 -49.59
CA LEU A 148 -28.12 -14.69 -48.86
C LEU A 148 -27.21 -15.68 -49.59
N ASN A 149 -27.15 -15.63 -50.92
CA ASN A 149 -26.23 -16.43 -51.73
C ASN A 149 -24.90 -15.74 -52.03
N SER A 150 -24.66 -14.54 -51.47
CA SER A 150 -23.42 -13.78 -51.69
C SER A 150 -22.16 -14.51 -51.23
N TRP A 151 -22.28 -15.50 -50.33
CA TRP A 151 -21.18 -16.37 -49.92
C TRP A 151 -20.49 -17.06 -51.09
N GLN A 152 -21.22 -17.33 -52.18
CA GLN A 152 -20.68 -17.95 -53.40
C GLN A 152 -19.59 -17.09 -54.06
N LYS A 153 -19.64 -15.77 -53.88
CA LYS A 153 -18.63 -14.83 -54.40
C LYS A 153 -17.30 -14.89 -53.65
N ASN A 154 -17.29 -15.45 -52.44
CA ASN A 154 -16.09 -15.60 -51.62
C ASN A 154 -15.24 -16.81 -52.03
N TYR A 155 -15.75 -17.67 -52.91
CA TYR A 155 -15.06 -18.86 -53.40
C TYR A 155 -14.71 -18.72 -54.89
N GLN A 156 -13.59 -19.33 -55.26
CA GLN A 156 -13.05 -19.33 -56.62
C GLN A 156 -12.66 -20.75 -57.08
N ARG A 157 -12.64 -21.72 -56.16
CA ARG A 157 -12.22 -23.10 -56.39
C ARG A 157 -13.10 -24.07 -55.60
N ALA A 158 -13.56 -25.15 -56.24
CA ALA A 158 -14.12 -26.31 -55.54
C ALA A 158 -13.06 -27.43 -55.54
N ALA A 159 -12.66 -27.90 -54.37
CA ALA A 159 -11.65 -28.94 -54.22
C ALA A 159 -12.25 -30.22 -53.63
N PHE A 160 -12.31 -31.29 -54.42
CA PHE A 160 -12.73 -32.61 -53.95
C PHE A 160 -11.56 -33.35 -53.31
N ILE A 161 -11.68 -33.72 -52.04
CA ILE A 161 -10.68 -34.47 -51.28
C ILE A 161 -10.97 -35.97 -51.42
N GLU A 162 -10.13 -36.65 -52.20
CA GLU A 162 -10.22 -38.10 -52.40
C GLU A 162 -9.70 -38.84 -51.17
N THR A 163 -10.60 -39.54 -50.47
CA THR A 163 -10.30 -40.28 -49.23
C THR A 163 -10.33 -41.81 -49.42
N GLY A 164 -10.61 -42.30 -50.63
CA GLY A 164 -10.67 -43.72 -50.96
C GLY A 164 -11.96 -44.43 -50.56
N ALA A 165 -13.06 -43.68 -50.39
CA ALA A 165 -14.38 -44.24 -50.10
C ALA A 165 -15.00 -44.91 -51.34
N LYS A 166 -15.77 -45.99 -51.17
CA LYS A 166 -16.41 -46.73 -52.28
C LYS A 166 -17.35 -45.86 -53.14
N SER A 167 -17.88 -44.78 -52.58
CA SER A 167 -18.80 -43.83 -53.22
C SER A 167 -18.13 -42.59 -53.82
N SER A 168 -16.78 -42.47 -53.77
CA SER A 168 -16.02 -41.29 -54.24
C SER A 168 -16.36 -40.82 -55.67
N PRO A 169 -16.53 -41.69 -56.69
CA PRO A 169 -16.79 -41.24 -58.07
C PRO A 169 -18.11 -40.46 -58.24
N LYS A 170 -19.15 -40.80 -57.46
CA LYS A 170 -20.44 -40.10 -57.47
C LYS A 170 -20.31 -38.67 -56.95
N TYR A 171 -19.55 -38.47 -55.88
CA TYR A 171 -19.41 -37.18 -55.21
C TYR A 171 -18.32 -36.29 -55.84
N GLU A 172 -17.34 -36.90 -56.50
CA GLU A 172 -16.41 -36.19 -57.37
C GLU A 172 -17.17 -35.49 -58.52
N LYS A 173 -18.13 -36.20 -59.14
CA LYS A 173 -18.99 -35.64 -60.17
C LYS A 173 -19.82 -34.45 -59.66
N LEU A 174 -20.34 -34.53 -58.43
CA LEU A 174 -21.07 -33.43 -57.80
C LEU A 174 -20.18 -32.19 -57.58
N ALA A 175 -18.93 -32.38 -57.15
CA ALA A 175 -17.98 -31.29 -56.99
C ALA A 175 -17.65 -30.61 -58.32
N LEU A 176 -17.54 -31.39 -59.40
CA LEU A 176 -17.33 -30.88 -60.75
C LEU A 176 -18.55 -30.10 -61.26
N GLU A 177 -19.77 -30.61 -61.05
CA GLU A 177 -21.02 -29.92 -61.39
C GLU A 177 -21.16 -28.59 -60.64
N MET A 178 -20.85 -28.59 -59.34
CA MET A 178 -20.84 -27.38 -58.50
C MET A 178 -19.83 -26.34 -58.99
N ALA A 179 -18.62 -26.77 -59.37
CA ALA A 179 -17.60 -25.88 -59.92
C ALA A 179 -18.07 -25.24 -61.23
N ASN A 180 -18.68 -26.02 -62.12
CA ASN A 180 -19.21 -25.53 -63.40
C ASN A 180 -20.37 -24.54 -63.20
N GLU A 181 -21.29 -24.83 -62.29
CA GLU A 181 -22.45 -23.97 -62.04
C GLU A 181 -22.05 -22.60 -61.47
N TYR A 182 -21.17 -22.57 -60.47
CA TYR A 182 -20.72 -21.33 -59.82
C TYR A 182 -19.53 -20.67 -60.52
N LYS A 183 -19.08 -21.22 -61.66
CA LYS A 183 -17.90 -20.75 -62.41
C LYS A 183 -16.61 -20.75 -61.58
N TRP A 184 -16.48 -21.71 -60.68
CA TRP A 184 -15.26 -21.94 -59.89
C TRP A 184 -14.32 -22.90 -60.60
N LYS A 185 -13.03 -22.84 -60.28
CA LYS A 185 -12.06 -23.84 -60.73
C LYS A 185 -12.29 -25.16 -60.00
N TYR A 186 -12.42 -26.27 -60.72
CA TYR A 186 -12.41 -27.60 -60.13
C TYR A 186 -10.97 -28.06 -59.84
N ASP A 187 -10.77 -28.74 -58.71
CA ASP A 187 -9.51 -29.42 -58.38
C ASP A 187 -9.75 -30.70 -57.58
N LYS A 188 -8.81 -31.65 -57.69
CA LYS A 188 -8.84 -32.92 -56.94
C LYS A 188 -7.61 -33.02 -56.06
N ILE A 189 -7.83 -33.08 -54.75
CA ILE A 189 -6.78 -33.21 -53.74
C ILE A 189 -6.75 -34.66 -53.26
N LYS A 190 -5.56 -35.29 -53.29
CA LYS A 190 -5.38 -36.60 -52.64
C LYS A 190 -5.39 -36.42 -51.13
N GLY A 191 -6.37 -37.02 -50.45
CA GLY A 191 -6.48 -36.97 -48.99
C GLY A 191 -5.31 -37.63 -48.28
N ASN A 192 -5.00 -37.14 -47.08
CA ASN A 192 -3.94 -37.65 -46.22
C ASN A 192 -4.50 -38.00 -44.84
N GLY A 193 -4.50 -39.29 -44.51
CA GLY A 193 -5.02 -39.82 -43.25
C GLY A 193 -4.08 -39.72 -42.05
N ALA A 194 -2.89 -39.12 -42.18
CA ALA A 194 -1.87 -39.14 -41.12
C ALA A 194 -2.35 -38.55 -39.79
N LEU A 195 -3.14 -37.48 -39.80
CA LEU A 195 -3.70 -36.91 -38.56
C LEU A 195 -4.72 -37.85 -37.92
N ILE A 196 -5.57 -38.49 -38.72
CA ILE A 196 -6.54 -39.48 -38.26
C ILE A 196 -5.84 -40.70 -37.65
N GLU A 197 -4.76 -41.16 -38.28
CA GLU A 197 -3.92 -42.24 -37.74
C GLU A 197 -3.30 -41.85 -36.39
N LYS A 198 -2.73 -40.64 -36.28
CA LYS A 198 -2.19 -40.13 -35.01
C LYS A 198 -3.27 -40.02 -33.93
N MET A 199 -4.49 -39.57 -34.27
CA MET A 199 -5.62 -39.50 -33.33
C MET A 199 -5.99 -40.87 -32.77
N ILE A 200 -5.84 -41.92 -33.59
CA ILE A 200 -6.11 -43.30 -33.19
C ILE A 200 -4.93 -43.92 -32.44
N THR A 201 -3.68 -43.47 -32.60
CA THR A 201 -2.51 -44.14 -31.98
C THR A 201 -1.93 -43.42 -30.77
N THR A 202 -2.24 -42.14 -30.58
CA THR A 202 -1.56 -41.29 -29.57
C THR A 202 -2.25 -41.32 -28.20
N PHE A 203 -1.44 -41.37 -27.13
CA PHE A 203 -1.89 -41.38 -25.72
C PHE A 203 -1.37 -40.18 -24.89
N HIS A 204 -0.83 -39.15 -25.55
CA HIS A 204 -0.33 -37.94 -24.92
C HIS A 204 -0.53 -36.72 -25.85
N SER A 205 -0.47 -35.51 -25.30
CA SER A 205 -0.62 -34.30 -26.12
C SER A 205 0.61 -34.10 -27.02
N THR A 206 0.36 -33.76 -28.28
CA THR A 206 1.37 -33.40 -29.30
C THR A 206 1.05 -32.00 -29.86
N PRO A 207 1.87 -31.46 -30.78
CA PRO A 207 1.50 -30.23 -31.49
C PRO A 207 0.20 -30.36 -32.31
N ASP A 208 -0.12 -31.56 -32.81
CA ASP A 208 -1.27 -31.79 -33.69
C ASP A 208 -2.51 -32.31 -32.95
N ILE A 209 -2.34 -32.87 -31.74
CA ILE A 209 -3.39 -33.57 -30.98
C ILE A 209 -3.35 -33.11 -29.53
N LEU A 210 -4.52 -32.82 -28.96
CA LEU A 210 -4.70 -32.67 -27.52
C LEU A 210 -5.23 -33.99 -26.95
N PHE A 211 -4.51 -34.51 -25.95
CA PHE A 211 -4.97 -35.58 -25.08
C PHE A 211 -5.48 -34.93 -23.78
N VAL A 212 -6.74 -35.20 -23.43
CA VAL A 212 -7.41 -34.66 -22.24
C VAL A 212 -7.60 -35.80 -21.25
N PRO A 213 -6.90 -35.80 -20.11
CA PRO A 213 -7.11 -36.80 -19.08
C PRO A 213 -8.53 -36.71 -18.49
N PRO A 214 -9.02 -37.76 -17.80
CA PRO A 214 -10.21 -37.66 -16.97
C PRO A 214 -10.11 -36.47 -15.99
N GLU A 215 -11.24 -35.92 -15.57
CA GLU A 215 -11.32 -34.75 -14.68
C GLU A 215 -10.70 -33.45 -15.26
N ASN A 216 -10.47 -33.40 -16.58
CA ASN A 216 -10.02 -32.20 -17.28
C ASN A 216 -11.04 -31.79 -18.34
N VAL A 217 -11.08 -30.50 -18.62
CA VAL A 217 -11.93 -29.85 -19.61
C VAL A 217 -11.09 -29.32 -20.77
N ILE A 218 -11.62 -29.39 -21.98
CA ILE A 218 -11.01 -28.79 -23.17
C ILE A 218 -11.06 -27.26 -23.02
N GLY A 219 -9.89 -26.63 -22.89
CA GLY A 219 -9.69 -25.20 -22.85
C GLY A 219 -9.14 -24.63 -24.16
N PHE A 220 -9.04 -23.31 -24.23
CA PHE A 220 -8.40 -22.60 -25.34
C PHE A 220 -7.27 -21.71 -24.83
N ASP A 221 -6.07 -21.98 -25.32
CA ASP A 221 -4.90 -21.15 -25.10
C ASP A 221 -4.94 -19.99 -26.09
N ALA A 222 -5.26 -18.80 -25.59
CA ALA A 222 -5.32 -17.58 -26.41
C ALA A 222 -3.95 -17.12 -26.93
N ILE A 223 -2.86 -17.47 -26.25
CA ILE A 223 -1.49 -17.10 -26.64
C ILE A 223 -1.04 -17.96 -27.82
N GLN A 224 -1.29 -19.27 -27.74
CA GLN A 224 -0.93 -20.21 -28.79
C GLN A 224 -2.04 -20.39 -29.85
N SER A 225 -3.21 -19.78 -29.64
CA SER A 225 -4.41 -19.93 -30.48
C SER A 225 -4.79 -21.40 -30.73
N THR A 226 -4.68 -22.25 -29.71
CA THR A 226 -4.89 -23.71 -29.81
C THR A 226 -5.62 -24.28 -28.59
N LEU A 227 -5.91 -25.58 -28.59
CA LEU A 227 -6.60 -26.25 -27.50
C LEU A 227 -5.63 -26.64 -26.36
N SER A 228 -6.07 -26.51 -25.12
CA SER A 228 -5.38 -26.95 -23.90
C SER A 228 -6.26 -27.91 -23.08
N ALA A 229 -5.65 -28.72 -22.22
CA ALA A 229 -6.39 -29.50 -21.22
C ALA A 229 -6.25 -28.77 -19.88
N ASN A 230 -7.39 -28.39 -19.29
CA ASN A 230 -7.43 -27.65 -18.02
C ASN A 230 -8.10 -28.53 -16.96
N PRO A 231 -7.62 -28.61 -15.72
CA PRO A 231 -8.31 -29.36 -14.67
C PRO A 231 -9.70 -28.78 -14.41
N ILE A 232 -10.70 -29.64 -14.19
CA ILE A 232 -12.04 -29.23 -13.77
C ILE A 232 -11.92 -28.69 -12.34
N ILE A 233 -11.98 -27.37 -12.20
CA ILE A 233 -12.11 -26.71 -10.91
C ILE A 233 -13.62 -26.60 -10.65
N ASP A 234 -14.11 -27.26 -9.60
CA ASP A 234 -15.51 -27.16 -9.17
C ASP A 234 -15.80 -25.72 -8.70
N LEU A 235 -16.19 -24.87 -9.66
CA LEU A 235 -16.48 -23.46 -9.43
C LEU A 235 -17.72 -23.30 -8.56
N ASN A 236 -18.65 -24.25 -8.48
CA ASN A 236 -19.83 -24.13 -7.63
C ASN A 236 -19.50 -24.24 -6.12
N LYS A 237 -18.40 -24.91 -5.74
CA LYS A 237 -17.89 -24.84 -4.36
C LYS A 237 -17.09 -23.57 -4.05
N THR A 238 -16.64 -22.84 -5.07
CA THR A 238 -15.67 -21.73 -4.92
C THR A 238 -16.29 -20.36 -5.19
N VAL A 239 -17.35 -20.27 -5.99
CA VAL A 239 -18.04 -19.02 -6.35
C VAL A 239 -18.80 -18.41 -5.16
N ASN A 240 -19.09 -19.18 -4.12
CA ASN A 240 -19.64 -18.65 -2.87
C ASN A 240 -18.60 -18.03 -1.91
N ASN A 241 -17.31 -17.96 -2.28
CA ASN A 241 -16.26 -17.40 -1.43
C ASN A 241 -15.30 -16.54 -2.26
N ILE A 242 -15.81 -15.42 -2.79
CA ILE A 242 -14.98 -14.42 -3.48
C ILE A 242 -13.96 -13.78 -2.52
N ASP A 243 -14.19 -13.83 -1.20
CA ASP A 243 -13.19 -13.56 -0.17
C ASP A 243 -13.45 -14.50 1.02
N SER A 244 -12.61 -15.52 1.21
CA SER A 244 -12.76 -16.41 2.38
C SER A 244 -11.86 -15.95 3.52
N LYS A 245 -12.50 -15.65 4.65
CA LYS A 245 -11.84 -15.36 5.93
C LYS A 245 -11.88 -16.59 6.82
N THR A 246 -10.72 -17.16 7.16
CA THR A 246 -10.61 -18.33 8.03
C THR A 246 -9.82 -17.96 9.28
N ILE A 247 -10.39 -18.20 10.45
CA ILE A 247 -9.70 -18.02 11.73
C ILE A 247 -9.06 -19.35 12.12
N ILE A 248 -7.72 -19.37 12.19
CA ILE A 248 -6.96 -20.50 12.70
C ILE A 248 -6.73 -20.27 14.19
N ALA A 249 -7.52 -20.97 15.01
CA ALA A 249 -7.41 -20.94 16.45
C ALA A 249 -5.98 -21.32 16.91
N GLY A 250 -5.49 -20.59 17.91
CA GLY A 250 -4.36 -21.00 18.73
C GLY A 250 -4.86 -21.73 19.97
N SER A 251 -4.09 -22.67 20.51
CA SER A 251 -4.31 -23.19 21.87
C SER A 251 -4.40 -22.02 22.84
N LYS A 252 -5.52 -21.89 23.58
CA LYS A 252 -5.72 -20.85 24.62
C LYS A 252 -4.53 -20.89 25.58
N VAL A 253 -3.80 -19.77 25.69
CA VAL A 253 -2.76 -19.62 26.71
C VAL A 253 -3.44 -19.38 28.05
N HIS A 254 -2.92 -19.98 29.12
CA HIS A 254 -3.43 -19.90 30.50
C HIS A 254 -3.61 -18.45 30.99
N ASN A 255 -4.70 -18.22 31.73
CA ASN A 255 -5.15 -16.91 32.25
C ASN A 255 -4.23 -16.22 33.28
N ASP A 256 -3.10 -16.83 33.66
CA ASP A 256 -2.31 -16.38 34.83
C ASP A 256 -1.07 -15.53 34.51
N SER A 257 -0.73 -15.28 33.23
CA SER A 257 0.49 -14.55 32.84
C SER A 257 0.26 -13.18 32.19
N TYR A 258 -0.86 -12.50 32.47
CA TYR A 258 -1.09 -11.18 31.92
C TYR A 258 -0.21 -10.13 32.61
N ILE A 259 0.51 -9.34 31.80
CA ILE A 259 1.18 -8.10 32.23
C ILE A 259 0.13 -7.22 32.93
N LYS A 260 0.39 -6.87 34.18
CA LYS A 260 -0.51 -6.07 35.02
C LYS A 260 -0.14 -4.60 34.96
N ILE A 261 1.15 -4.30 35.14
CA ILE A 261 1.63 -2.93 35.26
C ILE A 261 2.48 -2.55 34.06
N GLY A 262 2.01 -1.59 33.27
CA GLY A 262 2.71 -1.03 32.12
C GLY A 262 3.19 0.39 32.38
N LEU A 263 4.28 0.79 31.72
CA LEU A 263 4.78 2.16 31.68
C LEU A 263 4.65 2.69 30.25
N GLY A 264 3.70 3.58 30.02
CA GLY A 264 3.60 4.34 28.77
C GLY A 264 4.49 5.57 28.81
N ILE A 265 5.22 5.84 27.74
CA ILE A 265 6.06 7.03 27.56
C ILE A 265 5.77 7.62 26.18
N ASP A 266 5.46 8.91 26.11
CA ASP A 266 5.44 9.66 24.86
C ASP A 266 6.56 10.70 24.86
N ALA A 267 7.59 10.48 24.04
CA ALA A 267 8.68 11.44 23.84
C ALA A 267 8.29 12.42 22.71
N GLY A 268 7.44 13.39 23.07
CA GLY A 268 6.96 14.44 22.19
C GLY A 268 7.95 15.60 21.99
N GLY A 269 7.55 16.58 21.16
CA GLY A 269 8.37 17.73 20.80
C GLY A 269 8.66 18.70 21.97
N THR A 270 7.65 19.01 22.79
CA THR A 270 7.79 19.94 23.94
C THR A 270 7.91 19.20 25.27
N TYR A 271 7.11 18.15 25.43
CA TYR A 271 6.98 17.42 26.68
C TYR A 271 7.20 15.93 26.47
N THR A 272 7.82 15.31 27.46
CA THR A 272 7.86 13.88 27.65
C THR A 272 6.80 13.52 28.69
N ASP A 273 5.83 12.73 28.26
CA ASP A 273 4.72 12.26 29.09
C ASP A 273 5.00 10.84 29.53
N ALA A 274 4.73 10.53 30.80
CA ALA A 274 4.91 9.18 31.30
C ALA A 274 3.78 8.77 32.26
N VAL A 275 3.28 7.54 32.09
CA VAL A 275 2.16 6.99 32.86
C VAL A 275 2.47 5.57 33.30
N ILE A 276 2.29 5.29 34.59
CA ILE A 276 2.16 3.93 35.11
C ILE A 276 0.69 3.56 35.04
N TYR A 277 0.38 2.50 34.29
CA TYR A 277 -0.96 2.07 33.98
C TYR A 277 -1.21 0.64 34.47
N ASP A 278 -2.34 0.43 35.12
CA ASP A 278 -2.85 -0.90 35.44
C ASP A 278 -3.69 -1.41 34.27
N LEU A 279 -3.14 -2.36 33.51
CA LEU A 279 -3.75 -2.96 32.33
C LEU A 279 -4.90 -3.92 32.68
N LYS A 280 -4.99 -4.38 33.93
CA LYS A 280 -6.07 -5.26 34.40
C LYS A 280 -7.28 -4.43 34.80
N GLU A 281 -7.06 -3.42 35.63
CA GLU A 281 -8.12 -2.55 36.15
C GLU A 281 -8.47 -1.39 35.19
N ASN A 282 -7.74 -1.25 34.07
CA ASN A 282 -7.84 -0.14 33.12
C ASN A 282 -7.76 1.23 33.81
N LYS A 283 -6.72 1.44 34.61
CA LYS A 283 -6.60 2.64 35.42
C LYS A 283 -5.19 3.22 35.45
N THR A 284 -5.11 4.55 35.36
CA THR A 284 -3.90 5.32 35.63
C THR A 284 -3.52 5.22 37.11
N LEU A 285 -2.35 4.69 37.41
CA LEU A 285 -1.83 4.61 38.79
C LEU A 285 -0.99 5.83 39.17
N CYS A 286 -0.23 6.35 38.21
CA CYS A 286 0.61 7.53 38.38
C CYS A 286 0.92 8.14 37.02
N LYS A 287 1.00 9.47 36.94
CA LYS A 287 1.37 10.18 35.71
C LYS A 287 2.35 11.32 35.99
N SER A 288 3.14 11.67 34.99
CA SER A 288 4.10 12.77 35.07
C SER A 288 4.31 13.41 33.70
N LYS A 289 4.75 14.67 33.73
CA LYS A 289 5.06 15.47 32.55
C LYS A 289 6.28 16.31 32.80
N SER A 290 7.28 16.21 31.93
CA SER A 290 8.54 16.94 32.01
C SER A 290 8.95 17.48 30.64
N LEU A 291 9.69 18.59 30.62
CA LEU A 291 10.14 19.17 29.35
C LEU A 291 11.04 18.18 28.61
N THR A 292 10.78 17.99 27.32
CA THR A 292 11.64 17.20 26.45
C THR A 292 12.97 17.91 26.30
N THR A 293 14.07 17.21 26.59
CA THR A 293 15.41 17.71 26.38
C THR A 293 15.93 17.14 25.05
N LYS A 294 15.62 17.80 23.93
CA LYS A 294 15.85 17.26 22.57
C LYS A 294 17.33 16.95 22.25
N TRP A 295 18.25 17.64 22.93
CA TRP A 295 19.69 17.43 22.79
C TRP A 295 20.24 16.34 23.73
N ASP A 296 19.45 15.87 24.69
CA ASP A 296 19.82 14.83 25.66
C ASP A 296 18.56 14.20 26.27
N PHE A 297 18.03 13.16 25.61
CA PHE A 297 16.79 12.51 26.04
C PHE A 297 16.92 11.83 27.41
N THR A 298 18.13 11.48 27.86
CA THR A 298 18.34 10.89 29.19
C THR A 298 17.83 11.83 30.27
N LYS A 299 18.10 13.15 30.16
CA LYS A 299 17.63 14.16 31.12
C LYS A 299 16.11 14.32 31.10
N GLY A 300 15.53 14.41 29.91
CA GLY A 300 14.09 14.59 29.74
C GLY A 300 13.30 13.40 30.30
N ILE A 301 13.66 12.18 29.87
CA ILE A 301 13.03 10.94 30.30
C ILE A 301 13.26 10.72 31.80
N HIS A 302 14.49 10.88 32.31
CA HIS A 302 14.77 10.73 33.74
C HIS A 302 13.96 11.72 34.59
N SER A 303 13.83 12.98 34.14
CA SER A 303 13.01 13.99 34.82
C SER A 303 11.52 13.64 34.82
N ALA A 304 11.00 12.98 33.79
CA ALA A 304 9.63 12.46 33.78
C ALA A 304 9.50 11.31 34.79
N LEU A 305 10.32 10.25 34.63
CA LEU A 305 10.20 9.04 35.42
C LEU A 305 10.48 9.26 36.92
N LYS A 306 11.40 10.16 37.29
CA LYS A 306 11.68 10.49 38.71
C LYS A 306 10.48 11.10 39.44
N LYS A 307 9.52 11.70 38.72
CA LYS A 307 8.30 12.29 39.31
C LYS A 307 7.19 11.25 39.52
N LEU A 308 7.36 10.02 39.02
CA LEU A 308 6.41 8.94 39.22
C LEU A 308 6.60 8.27 40.59
N ASP A 309 5.64 7.44 40.98
CA ASP A 309 5.74 6.60 42.17
C ASP A 309 6.85 5.54 41.97
N GLN A 310 7.96 5.74 42.69
CA GLN A 310 9.15 4.91 42.57
C GLN A 310 8.91 3.45 42.99
N LYS A 311 7.98 3.18 43.92
CA LYS A 311 7.65 1.81 44.32
C LYS A 311 6.90 1.07 43.22
N LYS A 312 6.00 1.77 42.53
CA LYS A 312 5.25 1.21 41.39
C LYS A 312 6.12 1.05 40.15
N LEU A 313 7.09 1.95 39.93
CA LEU A 313 8.04 1.82 38.81
C LEU A 313 8.80 0.49 38.83
N LEU A 314 9.17 0.00 40.02
CA LEU A 314 9.86 -1.29 40.17
C LEU A 314 8.96 -2.50 39.83
N GLN A 315 7.64 -2.30 39.81
CA GLN A 315 6.65 -3.33 39.45
C GLN A 315 6.30 -3.31 37.97
N VAL A 316 6.85 -2.37 37.18
CA VAL A 316 6.59 -2.27 35.75
C VAL A 316 7.11 -3.53 35.05
N GLU A 317 6.23 -4.13 34.26
CA GLU A 317 6.48 -5.38 33.52
C GLU A 317 6.66 -5.14 32.02
N LEU A 318 6.23 -3.98 31.51
CA LEU A 318 6.36 -3.56 30.11
C LEU A 318 6.53 -2.04 30.01
N VAL A 319 7.43 -1.58 29.13
CA VAL A 319 7.53 -0.17 28.74
C VAL A 319 7.12 0.01 27.29
N SER A 320 6.22 0.93 27.00
CA SER A 320 5.84 1.31 25.63
C SER A 320 6.21 2.75 25.34
N LEU A 321 6.92 2.98 24.23
CA LEU A 321 7.39 4.29 23.80
C LEU A 321 6.68 4.72 22.51
N SER A 322 6.02 5.87 22.52
CA SER A 322 5.70 6.64 21.30
C SER A 322 6.67 7.81 21.16
N THR A 323 6.94 8.25 19.93
CA THR A 323 7.81 9.40 19.70
C THR A 323 7.52 10.11 18.39
N THR A 324 7.76 11.41 18.35
CA THR A 324 7.69 12.23 17.13
C THR A 324 9.04 12.35 16.42
N LEU A 325 10.09 11.69 16.92
CA LEU A 325 11.46 11.85 16.43
C LEU A 325 11.62 11.53 14.94
N ALA A 326 11.03 10.45 14.45
CA ALA A 326 11.12 10.07 13.04
C ALA A 326 10.43 11.09 12.12
N THR A 327 9.22 11.52 12.48
CA THR A 327 8.48 12.54 11.71
C THR A 327 9.29 13.84 11.62
N ASN A 328 9.81 14.32 12.76
CA ASN A 328 10.58 15.56 12.79
C ASN A 328 11.87 15.42 11.97
N ALA A 329 12.60 14.32 12.11
CA ALA A 329 13.83 14.09 11.36
C ALA A 329 13.62 14.12 9.84
N ILE A 330 12.50 13.57 9.34
CA ILE A 330 12.19 13.61 7.91
C ILE A 330 11.84 15.02 7.45
N VAL A 331 10.97 15.71 8.20
CA VAL A 331 10.52 17.07 7.87
C VAL A 331 11.67 18.08 7.92
N GLU A 332 12.55 17.95 8.91
CA GLU A 332 13.71 18.83 9.12
C GLU A 332 14.94 18.40 8.29
N ASN A 333 14.81 17.34 7.48
CA ASN A 333 15.89 16.75 6.68
C ASN A 333 17.13 16.37 7.54
N GLU A 334 16.90 15.99 8.80
CA GLU A 334 17.93 15.57 9.74
C GLU A 334 18.22 14.06 9.65
N GLY A 335 19.45 13.69 9.98
CA GLY A 335 19.88 12.30 10.13
C GLY A 335 21.28 12.08 9.58
N GLN A 336 21.64 10.82 9.37
CA GLN A 336 22.93 10.49 8.78
C GLN A 336 22.92 10.60 7.25
N LYS A 337 24.10 10.77 6.66
CA LYS A 337 24.25 10.89 5.21
C LYS A 337 24.20 9.49 4.57
N VAL A 338 23.21 9.28 3.69
CA VAL A 338 22.90 7.97 3.11
C VAL A 338 23.36 7.92 1.65
N GLY A 339 24.10 6.88 1.29
CA GLY A 339 24.38 6.51 -0.10
C GLY A 339 23.29 5.58 -0.65
N MET A 340 22.77 5.88 -1.84
CA MET A 340 21.75 5.04 -2.47
C MET A 340 22.35 4.15 -3.56
N ILE A 341 22.09 2.85 -3.50
CA ILE A 341 22.43 1.88 -4.54
C ILE A 341 21.13 1.40 -5.20
N LEU A 342 21.01 1.64 -6.50
CA LEU A 342 19.77 1.45 -7.24
C LEU A 342 19.96 0.48 -8.42
N MET A 343 18.97 -0.39 -8.62
CA MET A 343 18.84 -1.25 -9.80
C MET A 343 17.51 -0.97 -10.50
N PRO A 344 17.41 0.13 -11.29
CA PRO A 344 16.20 0.51 -12.01
C PRO A 344 15.92 -0.42 -13.20
N PRO A 345 14.69 -0.41 -13.75
CA PRO A 345 14.41 -1.12 -15.00
C PRO A 345 15.13 -0.46 -16.19
N TYR A 346 15.57 -1.28 -17.16
CA TYR A 346 16.31 -0.80 -18.34
C TYR A 346 15.51 0.23 -19.16
N GLY A 347 16.17 1.33 -19.56
CA GLY A 347 15.67 2.25 -20.59
C GLY A 347 14.64 3.30 -20.17
N LEU A 348 14.20 3.35 -18.90
CA LEU A 348 13.11 4.25 -18.49
C LEU A 348 13.53 5.49 -17.68
N GLY A 349 14.80 5.59 -17.23
CA GLY A 349 15.30 6.77 -16.49
C GLY A 349 14.55 7.08 -15.18
N ILE A 350 13.84 6.08 -14.63
CA ILE A 350 12.93 6.18 -13.47
C ILE A 350 13.70 6.56 -12.19
N ASP A 351 14.99 6.30 -12.13
CA ASP A 351 15.92 6.69 -11.07
C ASP A 351 16.06 8.22 -10.94
N LYS A 352 15.81 8.98 -12.00
CA LYS A 352 15.92 10.46 -12.00
C LYS A 352 14.90 11.11 -11.06
N ASN A 353 13.78 10.47 -10.80
CA ASN A 353 12.72 10.98 -9.92
C ASN A 353 12.99 10.73 -8.42
N ILE A 354 14.10 10.07 -8.07
CA ILE A 354 14.52 9.90 -6.67
C ILE A 354 15.50 11.06 -6.33
N PRO A 355 15.11 12.02 -5.48
CA PRO A 355 15.81 13.31 -5.34
C PRO A 355 17.04 13.26 -4.42
N PHE A 356 17.46 12.09 -3.95
CA PHE A 356 18.51 11.96 -2.93
C PHE A 356 19.87 11.64 -3.53
N HIS A 357 20.92 12.19 -2.91
CA HIS A 357 22.31 12.02 -3.31
C HIS A 357 23.21 11.80 -2.07
N PRO A 358 24.34 11.09 -2.22
CA PRO A 358 24.81 10.45 -3.44
C PRO A 358 24.00 9.19 -3.80
N LYS A 359 23.84 8.93 -5.10
CA LYS A 359 23.19 7.72 -5.62
C LYS A 359 24.01 7.12 -6.76
N ALA A 360 24.08 5.79 -6.81
CA ALA A 360 24.71 5.04 -7.89
C ALA A 360 23.72 4.02 -8.45
N ILE A 361 23.77 3.89 -9.77
CA ILE A 361 23.11 2.82 -10.49
C ILE A 361 24.18 1.76 -10.75
N ILE A 362 23.89 0.51 -10.40
CA ILE A 362 24.79 -0.62 -10.58
C ILE A 362 24.20 -1.63 -11.57
N LYS A 363 25.02 -2.55 -12.06
CA LYS A 363 24.55 -3.75 -12.75
C LYS A 363 23.76 -4.64 -11.80
N GLY A 364 22.76 -5.31 -12.36
CA GLY A 364 21.76 -6.07 -11.61
C GLY A 364 20.38 -5.73 -12.16
N GLN A 365 19.74 -6.70 -12.81
CA GLN A 365 18.45 -6.48 -13.43
C GLN A 365 17.54 -7.69 -13.28
N LEU A 366 16.32 -7.42 -12.83
CA LEU A 366 15.24 -8.40 -12.73
C LEU A 366 14.10 -8.00 -13.67
N LYS A 367 13.42 -8.99 -14.25
CA LYS A 367 12.08 -8.79 -14.85
C LYS A 367 11.09 -8.44 -13.75
N ILE A 368 9.93 -7.87 -14.13
CA ILE A 368 8.83 -7.66 -13.18
C ILE A 368 8.28 -8.98 -12.61
N THR A 369 8.64 -10.14 -13.17
CA THR A 369 8.33 -11.47 -12.65
C THR A 369 9.31 -11.94 -11.57
N GLY A 370 10.37 -11.18 -11.28
CA GLY A 370 11.46 -11.57 -10.37
C GLY A 370 12.54 -12.45 -11.00
N GLU A 371 12.39 -12.84 -12.28
CA GLU A 371 13.42 -13.58 -13.02
C GLU A 371 14.65 -12.69 -13.27
N GLU A 372 15.84 -13.23 -12.98
CA GLU A 372 17.10 -12.53 -13.21
C GLU A 372 17.41 -12.40 -14.72
N ILE A 373 17.75 -11.18 -15.13
CA ILE A 373 18.21 -10.87 -16.49
C ILE A 373 19.74 -10.67 -16.47
N ILE A 374 20.22 -9.90 -15.50
CA ILE A 374 21.64 -9.56 -15.35
C ILE A 374 21.96 -9.71 -13.87
N ALA A 375 22.96 -10.52 -13.54
CA ALA A 375 23.47 -10.65 -12.18
C ALA A 375 24.12 -9.35 -11.69
N ILE A 376 24.17 -9.17 -10.37
CA ILE A 376 24.92 -8.05 -9.78
C ILE A 376 26.43 -8.27 -9.97
N ASP A 377 27.19 -7.17 -10.00
CA ASP A 377 28.65 -7.16 -10.09
C ASP A 377 29.24 -6.79 -8.71
N PRO A 378 29.76 -7.76 -7.92
CA PRO A 378 30.19 -7.49 -6.55
C PRO A 378 31.32 -6.46 -6.43
N ASP A 379 32.21 -6.40 -7.41
CA ASP A 379 33.33 -5.45 -7.40
C ASP A 379 32.85 -4.03 -7.71
N GLU A 380 31.87 -3.88 -8.61
CA GLU A 380 31.20 -2.61 -8.83
C GLU A 380 30.52 -2.10 -7.54
N VAL A 381 29.83 -2.99 -6.81
CA VAL A 381 29.18 -2.63 -5.53
C VAL A 381 30.20 -2.11 -4.52
N ARG A 382 31.32 -2.82 -4.32
CA ARG A 382 32.39 -2.41 -3.39
C ARG A 382 32.97 -1.06 -3.79
N GLN A 383 33.35 -0.90 -5.05
CA GLN A 383 33.95 0.33 -5.56
C GLN A 383 33.01 1.54 -5.40
N LYS A 384 31.71 1.37 -5.71
CA LYS A 384 30.73 2.45 -5.56
C LYS A 384 30.48 2.80 -4.09
N ALA A 385 30.43 1.81 -3.21
CA ALA A 385 30.28 2.04 -1.77
C ALA A 385 31.48 2.81 -1.22
N GLU A 386 32.71 2.38 -1.52
CA GLU A 386 33.95 3.05 -1.11
C GLU A 386 34.00 4.49 -1.61
N GLN A 387 33.74 4.73 -2.90
CA GLN A 387 33.69 6.07 -3.48
C GLN A 387 32.67 6.99 -2.79
N MET A 388 31.52 6.45 -2.37
CA MET A 388 30.52 7.24 -1.65
C MET A 388 30.96 7.57 -0.22
N VAL A 389 31.63 6.65 0.46
CA VAL A 389 32.19 6.89 1.79
C VAL A 389 33.29 7.96 1.72
N GLU A 390 34.25 7.81 0.80
CA GLU A 390 35.40 8.70 0.68
C GLU A 390 35.01 10.10 0.16
N ASN A 391 34.31 10.16 -0.97
CA ASN A 391 34.06 11.45 -1.65
C ASN A 391 32.88 12.23 -1.05
N HIS A 392 31.99 11.54 -0.35
CA HIS A 392 30.76 12.14 0.14
C HIS A 392 30.56 11.97 1.64
N GLY A 393 31.38 11.23 2.37
CA GLY A 393 31.19 11.01 3.81
C GLY A 393 29.89 10.25 4.12
N VAL A 394 29.55 9.27 3.28
CA VAL A 394 28.40 8.39 3.54
C VAL A 394 28.63 7.56 4.80
N THR A 395 27.59 7.44 5.62
CA THR A 395 27.61 6.77 6.93
C THR A 395 26.55 5.67 7.05
N ALA A 396 25.71 5.49 6.03
CA ALA A 396 24.81 4.35 5.87
C ALA A 396 24.36 4.22 4.41
N PHE A 397 23.83 3.06 4.03
CA PHE A 397 23.35 2.80 2.68
C PHE A 397 21.87 2.44 2.62
N ALA A 398 21.25 2.77 1.49
CA ALA A 398 19.92 2.30 1.12
C ALA A 398 19.97 1.62 -0.24
N VAL A 399 19.41 0.42 -0.33
CA VAL A 399 19.43 -0.42 -1.53
C VAL A 399 18.00 -0.67 -2.00
N SER A 400 17.74 -0.52 -3.29
CA SER A 400 16.44 -0.86 -3.86
C SER A 400 16.60 -1.32 -5.30
N GLY A 401 15.94 -2.43 -5.67
CA GLY A 401 15.89 -2.96 -7.03
C GLY A 401 14.48 -3.02 -7.61
N PHE A 402 14.33 -2.91 -8.93
CA PHE A 402 13.02 -2.78 -9.59
C PHE A 402 11.97 -3.79 -9.09
N ALA A 403 12.29 -5.08 -9.16
CA ALA A 403 11.42 -6.19 -8.71
C ALA A 403 11.83 -6.78 -7.34
N GLY A 404 12.54 -6.01 -6.50
CA GLY A 404 13.06 -6.48 -5.21
C GLY A 404 11.99 -6.98 -4.23
N SER A 405 10.74 -6.50 -4.32
CA SER A 405 9.62 -7.01 -3.52
C SER A 405 9.07 -8.37 -3.99
N ILE A 406 9.46 -8.83 -5.18
CA ILE A 406 9.13 -10.17 -5.70
C ILE A 406 10.30 -11.12 -5.46
N ASN A 407 11.49 -10.70 -5.87
CA ASN A 407 12.74 -11.44 -5.67
C ASN A 407 13.77 -10.51 -5.00
N PRO A 408 14.00 -10.65 -3.68
CA PRO A 408 14.88 -9.77 -2.92
C PRO A 408 16.37 -10.11 -3.04
N GLU A 409 16.73 -11.17 -3.78
CA GLU A 409 18.09 -11.74 -3.81
C GLU A 409 19.18 -10.71 -4.09
N HIS A 410 19.02 -9.87 -5.12
CA HIS A 410 19.99 -8.81 -5.44
C HIS A 410 20.15 -7.81 -4.29
N GLU A 411 19.04 -7.39 -3.66
CA GLU A 411 19.10 -6.44 -2.55
C GLU A 411 19.82 -7.05 -1.33
N ILE A 412 19.62 -8.34 -1.07
CA ILE A 412 20.26 -9.07 0.04
C ILE A 412 21.77 -9.18 -0.21
N GLN A 413 22.19 -9.63 -1.40
CA GLN A 413 23.61 -9.79 -1.73
C GLN A 413 24.36 -8.45 -1.67
N ILE A 414 23.77 -7.36 -2.19
CA ILE A 414 24.38 -6.02 -2.11
C ILE A 414 24.52 -5.57 -0.66
N LYS A 415 23.51 -5.82 0.18
CA LYS A 415 23.57 -5.49 1.60
C LYS A 415 24.74 -6.21 2.29
N GLU A 416 24.90 -7.50 2.04
CA GLU A 416 26.01 -8.29 2.58
C GLU A 416 27.36 -7.74 2.13
N ILE A 417 27.54 -7.51 0.82
CA ILE A 417 28.78 -6.96 0.25
C ILE A 417 29.15 -5.60 0.86
N ILE A 418 28.20 -4.68 0.92
CA ILE A 418 28.44 -3.33 1.48
C ILE A 418 28.75 -3.43 2.97
N HIS A 419 28.02 -4.26 3.72
CA HIS A 419 28.23 -4.41 5.14
C HIS A 419 29.60 -5.02 5.45
N GLU A 420 29.99 -6.09 4.76
CA GLU A 420 31.31 -6.71 4.93
C GLU A 420 32.46 -5.76 4.54
N HIS A 421 32.27 -4.97 3.49
CA HIS A 421 33.32 -4.09 2.97
C HIS A 421 33.48 -2.79 3.78
N THR A 422 32.38 -2.20 4.26
CA THR A 422 32.38 -0.87 4.90
C THR A 422 32.06 -0.90 6.39
N GLY A 423 31.46 -1.98 6.90
CA GLY A 423 30.91 -2.07 8.26
C GLY A 423 29.66 -1.22 8.50
N LEU A 424 29.16 -0.50 7.49
CA LEU A 424 28.04 0.43 7.63
C LEU A 424 26.69 -0.31 7.56
N PHE A 425 25.68 0.33 8.17
CA PHE A 425 24.30 -0.18 8.10
C PHE A 425 23.73 -0.02 6.69
N VAL A 426 23.03 -1.04 6.22
CA VAL A 426 22.35 -1.05 4.93
C VAL A 426 20.87 -1.38 5.12
N THR A 427 20.00 -0.54 4.59
CA THR A 427 18.55 -0.80 4.55
C THR A 427 18.14 -1.19 3.13
N CYS A 428 17.39 -2.29 2.99
CA CYS A 428 16.86 -2.73 1.70
C CYS A 428 15.38 -2.40 1.54
N GLY A 429 14.97 -2.04 0.32
CA GLY A 429 13.59 -1.69 0.01
C GLY A 429 12.59 -2.81 0.30
N HIS A 430 12.95 -4.07 0.01
CA HIS A 430 12.09 -5.24 0.27
C HIS A 430 11.87 -5.50 1.78
N GLU A 431 12.78 -5.05 2.66
CA GLU A 431 12.61 -5.24 4.09
C GLU A 431 11.44 -4.40 4.64
N LEU A 432 11.19 -3.23 4.02
CA LEU A 432 10.22 -2.24 4.48
C LEU A 432 8.88 -2.31 3.76
N SER A 433 8.85 -2.85 2.53
CA SER A 433 7.64 -2.81 1.71
C SER A 433 7.57 -3.90 0.65
N ASP A 434 6.43 -4.60 0.63
CA ASP A 434 6.10 -5.65 -0.35
C ASP A 434 5.40 -5.09 -1.62
N THR A 435 5.24 -3.77 -1.74
CA THR A 435 4.56 -3.16 -2.90
C THR A 435 5.54 -2.99 -4.07
N LEU A 436 5.02 -2.94 -5.30
CA LEU A 436 5.86 -2.93 -6.51
C LEU A 436 6.49 -1.57 -6.84
N ASN A 437 6.01 -0.48 -6.25
CA ASN A 437 6.45 0.87 -6.63
C ASN A 437 7.90 1.13 -6.19
N PHE A 438 8.83 0.88 -7.11
CA PHE A 438 10.28 0.99 -6.94
C PHE A 438 10.73 2.35 -6.38
N GLN A 439 10.19 3.45 -6.90
CA GLN A 439 10.60 4.80 -6.50
C GLN A 439 10.23 5.08 -5.05
N THR A 440 9.00 4.76 -4.67
CA THR A 440 8.52 4.94 -3.29
C THR A 440 9.23 3.99 -2.33
N ARG A 441 9.56 2.76 -2.75
CA ARG A 441 10.39 1.81 -1.98
C ARG A 441 11.80 2.36 -1.73
N ALA A 442 12.46 2.85 -2.77
CA ALA A 442 13.80 3.44 -2.67
C ALA A 442 13.81 4.66 -1.73
N THR A 443 12.81 5.55 -1.85
CA THR A 443 12.63 6.68 -0.93
C THR A 443 12.41 6.21 0.51
N THR A 444 11.59 5.19 0.72
CA THR A 444 11.33 4.63 2.05
C THR A 444 12.59 4.03 2.67
N ALA A 445 13.38 3.28 1.90
CA ALA A 445 14.67 2.72 2.34
C ALA A 445 15.68 3.81 2.70
N MET A 446 15.78 4.87 1.91
CA MET A 446 16.65 6.01 2.18
C MET A 446 16.26 6.72 3.49
N LEU A 447 14.97 7.03 3.67
CA LEU A 447 14.49 7.70 4.87
C LEU A 447 14.70 6.83 6.12
N ASN A 448 14.47 5.52 6.02
CA ASN A 448 14.75 4.60 7.10
C ASN A 448 16.23 4.60 7.48
N ALA A 449 17.12 4.38 6.51
CA ALA A 449 18.57 4.39 6.73
C ALA A 449 19.04 5.70 7.38
N ARG A 450 18.45 6.84 7.00
CA ARG A 450 18.79 8.15 7.56
C ARG A 450 18.47 8.29 9.06
N ILE A 451 17.40 7.66 9.54
CA ILE A 451 16.84 7.89 10.90
C ILE A 451 17.39 6.90 11.93
N ILE A 452 17.91 5.73 11.52
CA ILE A 452 18.38 4.64 12.41
C ILE A 452 19.17 5.14 13.63
N PRO A 453 20.23 5.97 13.49
CA PRO A 453 21.05 6.34 14.65
C PRO A 453 20.29 7.16 15.69
N ARG A 454 19.31 7.97 15.24
CA ARG A 454 18.54 8.84 16.13
C ARG A 454 17.60 8.02 17.02
N LEU A 455 16.81 7.13 16.42
CA LEU A 455 15.91 6.28 17.20
C LEU A 455 16.68 5.26 18.05
N ALA A 456 17.78 4.71 17.53
CA ALA A 456 18.65 3.82 18.30
C ALA A 456 19.24 4.52 19.53
N SER A 457 19.72 5.75 19.39
CA SER A 457 20.21 6.55 20.52
C SER A 457 19.12 6.80 21.56
N LEU A 458 17.91 7.19 21.12
CA LEU A 458 16.77 7.41 22.03
C LEU A 458 16.44 6.15 22.84
N LEU A 459 16.41 4.98 22.19
CA LEU A 459 16.13 3.71 22.86
C LEU A 459 17.24 3.31 23.82
N LEU A 460 18.51 3.51 23.46
CA LEU A 460 19.64 3.29 24.37
C LEU A 460 19.61 4.24 25.57
N ASP A 461 19.24 5.49 25.36
CA ASP A 461 19.12 6.48 26.43
C ASP A 461 17.96 6.15 27.38
N LEU A 462 16.83 5.68 26.85
CA LEU A 462 15.73 5.14 27.65
C LEU A 462 16.18 3.91 28.46
N GLU A 463 16.87 2.94 27.83
CA GLU A 463 17.40 1.74 28.49
C GLU A 463 18.36 2.11 29.65
N LYS A 464 19.23 3.12 29.47
CA LYS A 464 20.10 3.64 30.55
C LYS A 464 19.31 4.22 31.71
N VAL A 465 18.32 5.07 31.43
CA VAL A 465 17.48 5.68 32.48
C VAL A 465 16.66 4.62 33.22
N MET A 466 16.15 3.63 32.50
CA MET A 466 15.45 2.50 33.12
C MET A 466 16.37 1.74 34.08
N ALA A 467 17.62 1.47 33.67
CA ALA A 467 18.60 0.79 34.50
C ALA A 467 18.94 1.57 35.79
N THR A 468 19.11 2.90 35.71
CA THR A 468 19.38 3.73 36.90
C THR A 468 18.21 3.78 37.88
N LEU A 469 16.98 3.62 37.40
CA LEU A 469 15.76 3.58 38.21
C LEU A 469 15.33 2.15 38.60
N GLY A 470 16.13 1.14 38.25
CA GLY A 470 15.85 -0.26 38.61
C GLY A 470 14.74 -0.95 37.81
N ILE A 471 14.32 -0.38 36.68
CA ILE A 471 13.27 -0.92 35.81
C ILE A 471 13.86 -1.99 34.89
N ARG A 472 13.36 -3.23 34.97
CA ARG A 472 13.88 -4.39 34.21
C ARG A 472 12.96 -4.86 33.07
N ALA A 473 11.90 -4.11 32.79
CA ALA A 473 10.92 -4.43 31.76
C ALA A 473 11.48 -4.29 30.33
N PRO A 474 10.98 -5.08 29.36
CA PRO A 474 11.28 -4.87 27.95
C PRO A 474 10.63 -3.59 27.42
N VAL A 475 11.18 -3.08 26.33
CA VAL A 475 10.69 -1.88 25.63
C VAL A 475 10.04 -2.27 24.30
N VAL A 476 8.81 -1.80 24.09
CA VAL A 476 8.12 -1.80 22.79
C VAL A 476 7.93 -0.37 22.30
N VAL A 477 7.73 -0.20 21.00
CA VAL A 477 7.61 1.09 20.33
C VAL A 477 6.34 1.12 19.49
N VAL A 478 5.62 2.24 19.55
CA VAL A 478 4.41 2.47 18.74
C VAL A 478 4.80 2.77 17.29
N LYS A 479 4.07 2.19 16.34
CA LYS A 479 4.17 2.47 14.91
C LYS A 479 3.13 3.51 14.48
N GLY A 480 3.31 4.09 13.29
CA GLY A 480 2.38 5.04 12.69
C GLY A 480 0.98 4.51 12.43
N ASP A 481 0.82 3.19 12.33
CA ASP A 481 -0.48 2.51 12.22
C ASP A 481 -1.17 2.27 13.57
N GLY A 482 -0.57 2.74 14.68
CA GLY A 482 -1.07 2.59 16.04
C GLY A 482 -0.75 1.24 16.70
N THR A 483 -0.01 0.36 16.02
CA THR A 483 0.34 -0.97 16.52
C THR A 483 1.76 -1.00 17.08
N LEU A 484 2.10 -2.04 17.83
CA LEU A 484 3.39 -2.11 18.54
C LEU A 484 4.43 -2.95 17.80
N MET A 485 5.70 -2.59 17.97
CA MET A 485 6.87 -3.39 17.57
C MET A 485 7.92 -3.44 18.69
N SER A 486 8.83 -4.42 18.66
CA SER A 486 9.91 -4.50 19.65
C SER A 486 10.95 -3.39 19.46
N SER A 487 11.70 -3.06 20.53
CA SER A 487 12.81 -2.09 20.41
C SER A 487 13.88 -2.53 19.40
N THR A 488 14.12 -3.84 19.23
CA THR A 488 15.03 -4.38 18.20
C THR A 488 14.52 -4.05 16.79
N MET A 489 13.24 -4.33 16.52
CA MET A 489 12.63 -3.98 15.23
C MET A 489 12.64 -2.47 15.00
N ALA A 490 12.36 -1.67 16.02
CA ALA A 490 12.38 -0.22 15.93
C ALA A 490 13.76 0.33 15.55
N LYS A 491 14.86 -0.28 16.05
CA LYS A 491 16.24 0.10 15.68
C LYS A 491 16.55 -0.20 14.20
N GLN A 492 15.94 -1.23 13.62
CA GLN A 492 16.11 -1.59 12.20
C GLN A 492 15.15 -0.82 11.27
N ARG A 493 13.94 -0.53 11.75
CA ARG A 493 12.84 0.04 10.96
C ARG A 493 12.25 1.32 11.58
N PRO A 494 13.08 2.32 11.93
CA PRO A 494 12.59 3.56 12.54
C PRO A 494 11.54 4.30 11.69
N VAL A 495 11.55 4.10 10.37
CA VAL A 495 10.58 4.72 9.46
C VAL A 495 9.14 4.30 9.78
N GLU A 496 8.93 3.13 10.37
CA GLU A 496 7.59 2.68 10.80
C GLU A 496 7.06 3.46 12.02
N THR A 497 7.89 4.25 12.71
CA THR A 497 7.47 5.12 13.83
C THR A 497 7.01 6.51 13.41
N ILE A 498 7.02 6.81 12.10
CA ILE A 498 6.44 8.04 11.55
C ILE A 498 4.98 8.15 12.01
N LEU A 499 4.61 9.30 12.55
CA LEU A 499 3.26 9.58 13.08
C LEU A 499 2.84 8.66 14.25
N SER A 500 3.79 8.00 14.93
CA SER A 500 3.47 7.12 16.07
C SER A 500 2.92 7.85 17.29
N GLY A 501 3.37 9.08 17.56
CA GLY A 501 2.82 9.94 18.61
C GLY A 501 1.32 10.19 18.39
N PRO A 502 0.92 10.83 17.28
CA PRO A 502 -0.48 11.01 16.94
C PRO A 502 -1.30 9.70 16.92
N ALA A 503 -0.71 8.60 16.46
CA ALA A 503 -1.39 7.30 16.50
C ALA A 503 -1.64 6.80 17.93
N ALA A 504 -0.68 7.01 18.84
CA ALA A 504 -0.85 6.76 20.27
C ALA A 504 -1.92 7.70 20.86
N SER A 505 -1.98 8.96 20.44
CA SER A 505 -3.02 9.91 20.85
C SER A 505 -4.42 9.38 20.55
N VAL A 506 -4.66 8.93 19.31
CA VAL A 506 -5.94 8.30 18.91
C VAL A 506 -6.24 7.06 19.73
N ALA A 507 -5.26 6.17 19.92
CA ALA A 507 -5.43 4.97 20.73
C ALA A 507 -5.82 5.33 22.18
N GLY A 508 -5.20 6.37 22.74
CA GLY A 508 -5.49 6.91 24.06
C GLY A 508 -6.90 7.50 24.17
N ALA A 509 -7.31 8.35 23.23
CA ALA A 509 -8.67 8.92 23.19
C ALA A 509 -9.75 7.83 23.16
N LYS A 510 -9.56 6.83 22.30
CA LYS A 510 -10.44 5.67 22.21
C LYS A 510 -10.47 4.88 23.52
N HIS A 511 -9.31 4.60 24.11
CA HIS A 511 -9.20 3.83 25.34
C HIS A 511 -9.84 4.53 26.53
N LEU A 512 -9.66 5.85 26.66
CA LEU A 512 -10.18 6.66 27.76
C LEU A 512 -11.69 6.90 27.68
N THR A 513 -12.25 7.00 26.48
CA THR A 513 -13.66 7.35 26.29
C THR A 513 -14.57 6.16 25.98
N GLY A 514 -14.01 5.08 25.42
CA GLY A 514 -14.78 3.96 24.87
C GLY A 514 -15.62 4.30 23.62
N ILE A 515 -15.50 5.52 23.09
CA ILE A 515 -16.29 5.98 21.94
C ILE A 515 -15.67 5.44 20.66
N THR A 516 -16.52 4.92 19.78
CA THR A 516 -16.12 4.24 18.54
C THR A 516 -16.30 5.07 17.27
N ASP A 517 -17.08 6.15 17.34
CA ASP A 517 -17.27 7.10 16.24
C ASP A 517 -17.14 8.54 16.77
N ALA A 518 -16.04 9.20 16.43
CA ALA A 518 -15.67 10.53 16.91
C ALA A 518 -14.60 11.18 16.04
N LEU A 519 -14.49 12.51 16.10
CA LEU A 519 -13.29 13.22 15.67
C LEU A 519 -12.35 13.34 16.87
N VAL A 520 -11.13 12.85 16.76
CA VAL A 520 -10.09 13.01 17.80
C VAL A 520 -9.22 14.23 17.44
N VAL A 521 -8.94 15.07 18.42
CA VAL A 521 -8.00 16.19 18.29
C VAL A 521 -6.98 16.19 19.43
N ASP A 522 -5.71 16.03 19.09
CA ASP A 522 -4.57 16.18 19.99
C ASP A 522 -3.91 17.54 19.79
N MET A 523 -4.16 18.48 20.69
CA MET A 523 -3.49 19.78 20.66
C MET A 523 -2.36 19.78 21.69
N GLY A 524 -1.12 19.78 21.20
CA GLY A 524 0.09 19.92 21.99
C GLY A 524 0.57 21.36 22.12
N GLY A 525 1.78 21.54 22.66
CA GLY A 525 2.45 22.84 22.63
C GLY A 525 2.75 23.30 21.20
N THR A 526 2.91 22.35 20.28
CA THR A 526 3.50 22.64 18.97
C THR A 526 2.58 22.38 17.78
N THR A 527 1.78 21.34 17.85
CA THR A 527 0.94 20.84 16.76
C THR A 527 -0.45 20.53 17.26
N THR A 528 -1.39 20.54 16.33
CA THR A 528 -2.70 19.97 16.49
C THR A 528 -2.81 18.82 15.50
N ASP A 529 -2.97 17.60 16.01
CA ASP A 529 -3.18 16.40 15.21
C ASP A 529 -4.65 15.99 15.28
N THR A 530 -5.27 15.72 14.13
CA THR A 530 -6.70 15.36 14.04
C THR A 530 -6.91 14.08 13.27
N ALA A 531 -7.84 13.23 13.75
CA ALA A 531 -8.15 11.95 13.15
C ALA A 531 -9.63 11.61 13.28
N ALA A 532 -10.23 11.06 12.22
CA ALA A 532 -11.61 10.56 12.26
C ALA A 532 -11.62 9.09 12.67
N LEU A 533 -12.30 8.78 13.78
CA LEU A 533 -12.59 7.43 14.23
C LEU A 533 -13.97 7.03 13.67
N THR A 534 -14.04 5.91 12.96
CA THR A 534 -15.28 5.32 12.42
C THR A 534 -15.28 3.83 12.76
N ASP A 535 -16.37 3.31 13.35
CA ASP A 535 -16.48 1.90 13.74
C ASP A 535 -15.25 1.36 14.48
N ASN A 536 -14.76 2.15 15.45
CA ASN A 536 -13.64 1.80 16.31
C ASN A 536 -12.27 1.74 15.61
N LEU A 537 -12.19 2.21 14.36
CA LEU A 537 -11.00 2.21 13.51
C LEU A 537 -10.70 3.61 12.99
N VAL A 538 -9.42 3.89 12.78
CA VAL A 538 -8.98 5.01 11.97
C VAL A 538 -8.48 4.44 10.66
N ASN A 539 -8.86 5.08 9.56
CA ASN A 539 -8.42 4.68 8.23
C ASN A 539 -6.89 4.66 8.16
N LEU A 540 -6.36 3.64 7.49
CA LEU A 540 -4.96 3.57 7.15
C LEU A 540 -4.77 4.15 5.76
N ASN A 541 -3.70 4.92 5.57
CA ASN A 541 -3.28 5.30 4.23
C ASN A 541 -2.65 4.08 3.53
N GLU A 542 -3.45 3.26 2.85
CA GLU A 542 -3.02 2.03 2.18
C GLU A 542 -2.02 2.29 1.04
N LYS A 543 -2.06 3.49 0.44
CA LYS A 543 -1.11 3.94 -0.58
C LYS A 543 0.16 4.55 0.04
N GLY A 544 0.32 4.46 1.37
CA GLY A 544 1.45 4.96 2.15
C GLY A 544 1.41 6.46 2.46
N SER A 545 2.05 6.84 3.58
CA SER A 545 2.03 8.22 4.09
C SER A 545 2.91 9.19 3.29
N ASN A 546 2.52 10.46 3.26
CA ASN A 546 3.34 11.57 2.77
C ASN A 546 3.87 12.37 3.96
N VAL A 547 5.20 12.43 4.13
CA VAL A 547 5.84 13.14 5.25
C VAL A 547 7.05 13.92 4.73
N GLY A 548 7.15 15.20 5.10
CA GLY A 548 8.21 16.08 4.62
C GLY A 548 8.24 16.27 3.10
N GLY A 549 7.09 16.11 2.42
CA GLY A 549 7.01 16.13 0.95
C GLY A 549 7.45 14.83 0.28
N HIS A 550 7.78 13.78 1.05
CA HIS A 550 8.18 12.48 0.53
C HIS A 550 7.05 11.46 0.65
N ARG A 551 6.67 10.87 -0.48
CA ARG A 551 5.79 9.70 -0.51
C ARG A 551 6.57 8.47 -0.02
N THR A 552 6.02 7.77 0.95
CA THR A 552 6.58 6.55 1.53
C THR A 552 5.59 5.39 1.40
N HIS A 553 6.04 4.15 1.61
CA HIS A 553 5.15 2.99 1.75
C HIS A 553 4.77 2.65 3.20
N VAL A 554 5.21 3.47 4.15
CA VAL A 554 4.80 3.29 5.54
C VAL A 554 3.30 3.53 5.62
N LYS A 555 2.58 2.51 6.09
CA LYS A 555 1.17 2.64 6.41
C LYS A 555 1.07 3.36 7.75
N ALA A 556 0.43 4.51 7.74
CA ALA A 556 0.15 5.27 8.95
C ALA A 556 -1.35 5.56 9.02
N LEU A 557 -1.84 5.82 10.23
CA LEU A 557 -3.18 6.34 10.43
C LEU A 557 -3.37 7.64 9.64
N GLU A 558 -4.57 7.84 9.11
CA GLU A 558 -4.95 9.04 8.38
C GLU A 558 -5.19 10.21 9.34
N ILE A 559 -4.08 10.89 9.63
CA ILE A 559 -3.98 11.97 10.60
C ILE A 559 -3.59 13.25 9.86
N ARG A 560 -4.30 14.34 10.18
CA ARG A 560 -3.97 15.68 9.73
C ARG A 560 -3.27 16.47 10.83
N THR A 561 -2.06 16.95 10.55
CA THR A 561 -1.25 17.77 11.46
C THR A 561 -1.28 19.23 11.04
N ALA A 562 -1.64 20.12 11.95
CA ALA A 562 -1.58 21.57 11.79
C ALA A 562 -0.51 22.19 12.69
N GLY A 563 0.15 23.25 12.22
CA GLY A 563 1.15 24.03 12.97
C GLY A 563 0.57 24.96 14.04
N LEU A 564 -0.46 24.50 14.75
CA LEU A 564 -1.17 25.22 15.79
C LEU A 564 -0.95 24.51 17.13
N GLY A 565 -0.65 25.23 18.20
CA GLY A 565 -0.45 24.67 19.52
C GLY A 565 -0.36 25.76 20.57
N GLY A 566 -0.18 25.38 21.84
CA GLY A 566 -0.03 26.35 22.93
C GLY A 566 1.15 27.32 22.73
N ASP A 567 2.23 26.84 22.12
CA ASP A 567 3.51 27.53 21.93
C ASP A 567 3.66 28.09 20.50
N SER A 568 2.54 28.21 19.76
CA SER A 568 2.50 28.92 18.48
C SER A 568 2.87 30.38 18.69
N LEU A 569 3.82 30.86 17.89
CA LEU A 569 4.30 32.23 17.94
C LEU A 569 3.19 33.20 17.53
N ILE A 570 2.97 34.22 18.35
CA ILE A 570 2.10 35.35 18.04
C ILE A 570 2.96 36.49 17.51
N GLU A 571 2.76 36.84 16.25
CA GLU A 571 3.41 37.97 15.59
C GLU A 571 2.40 39.08 15.32
N PHE A 572 2.85 40.32 15.42
CA PHE A 572 2.11 41.48 14.95
C PHE A 572 2.89 42.04 13.76
N ILE A 573 2.25 42.12 12.60
CA ILE A 573 2.86 42.55 11.34
C ILE A 573 1.90 43.51 10.65
N LYS A 574 2.35 44.74 10.41
CA LYS A 574 1.61 45.78 9.67
C LYS A 574 0.16 46.00 10.13
N GLY A 575 -0.09 45.94 11.44
CA GLY A 575 -1.42 46.16 12.00
C GLY A 575 -2.23 44.88 12.25
N GLU A 576 -1.75 43.72 11.84
CA GLU A 576 -2.46 42.45 11.95
C GLU A 576 -1.71 41.43 12.82
N PHE A 577 -2.48 40.56 13.47
CA PHE A 577 -1.96 39.44 14.25
C PHE A 577 -1.90 38.16 13.44
N PHE A 578 -0.84 37.40 13.66
CA PHE A 578 -0.64 36.07 13.09
C PHE A 578 -0.27 35.10 14.20
N ILE A 579 -0.84 33.89 14.18
CA ILE A 579 -0.54 32.82 15.14
C ILE A 579 -0.01 31.62 14.36
N GLY A 580 1.24 31.24 14.65
CA GLY A 580 1.92 30.16 13.93
C GLY A 580 2.26 30.51 12.47
N PRO A 581 2.73 29.55 11.65
CA PRO A 581 3.01 28.15 12.00
C PRO A 581 4.32 27.98 12.79
N LYS A 582 5.13 29.05 12.91
CA LYS A 582 6.38 29.02 13.67
C LYS A 582 6.09 28.84 15.17
N ARG A 583 6.98 28.11 15.84
CA ARG A 583 6.87 27.73 17.25
C ARG A 583 8.03 28.31 18.02
N VAL A 584 7.78 28.78 19.23
CA VAL A 584 8.79 29.38 20.11
C VAL A 584 8.49 29.00 21.56
N ALA A 585 9.50 29.01 22.43
CA ALA A 585 9.25 28.83 23.84
C ALA A 585 8.48 30.04 24.43
N PRO A 586 7.56 29.83 25.37
CA PRO A 586 6.83 30.93 26.02
C PRO A 586 7.77 31.86 26.80
N ILE A 587 7.43 33.15 26.88
CA ILE A 587 8.19 34.10 27.70
C ILE A 587 8.10 33.79 29.19
N SER A 588 6.95 33.31 29.65
CA SER A 588 6.75 32.81 31.01
C SER A 588 7.76 31.71 31.37
N TRP A 589 7.99 30.77 30.46
CA TRP A 589 9.02 29.73 30.61
C TRP A 589 10.43 30.32 30.63
N LEU A 590 10.73 31.23 29.69
CA LEU A 590 12.03 31.89 29.60
C LEU A 590 12.38 32.63 30.91
N GLY A 591 11.41 33.33 31.49
CA GLY A 591 11.56 34.03 32.78
C GLY A 591 11.89 33.10 33.94
N GLN A 592 11.28 31.92 33.97
CA GLN A 592 11.50 30.93 35.03
C GLN A 592 12.86 30.22 34.91
N MET A 593 13.33 29.97 33.68
CA MET A 593 14.48 29.10 33.42
C MET A 593 15.79 29.84 33.20
N HIS A 594 15.74 31.08 32.73
CA HIS A 594 16.94 31.83 32.36
C HIS A 594 17.03 33.14 33.15
N PRO A 595 18.00 33.26 34.08
CA PRO A 595 18.38 34.54 34.65
C PRO A 595 18.76 35.52 33.54
N GLY A 596 18.47 36.81 33.73
CA GLY A 596 18.77 37.84 32.74
C GLY A 596 17.64 38.13 31.73
N THR A 597 16.51 37.44 31.82
CA THR A 597 15.35 37.68 30.94
C THR A 597 14.77 39.08 31.12
N LYS A 598 14.72 39.59 32.36
CA LYS A 598 14.19 40.92 32.67
C LYS A 598 14.97 42.03 31.93
N GLU A 599 16.27 41.89 31.81
CA GLU A 599 17.18 42.81 31.12
C GLU A 599 16.91 42.83 29.62
N ALA A 600 16.63 41.67 29.01
CA ALA A 600 16.20 41.59 27.62
C ALA A 600 14.84 42.28 27.40
N LEU A 601 13.88 42.10 28.33
CA LEU A 601 12.58 42.77 28.28
C LEU A 601 12.72 44.30 28.45
N GLN A 602 13.58 44.76 29.37
CA GLN A 602 13.87 46.18 29.57
C GLN A 602 14.50 46.82 28.33
N PHE A 603 15.42 46.12 27.67
CA PHE A 603 15.97 46.59 26.40
C PHE A 603 14.86 46.77 25.37
N LEU A 604 13.95 45.82 25.22
CA LEU A 604 12.84 45.92 24.28
C LEU A 604 11.87 47.05 24.64
N SER A 605 11.50 47.22 25.90
CA SER A 605 10.60 48.30 26.32
C SER A 605 11.17 49.68 26.04
N GLN A 606 12.48 49.87 26.24
CA GLN A 606 13.17 51.14 25.94
C GLN A 606 13.28 51.43 24.44
N ASN A 607 13.16 50.41 23.59
CA ASN A 607 13.37 50.49 22.16
C ASN A 607 12.10 50.17 21.34
N LEU A 608 10.93 50.19 21.98
CA LEU A 608 9.67 49.69 21.41
C LEU A 608 9.24 50.43 20.14
N HIS A 609 9.60 51.71 20.01
CA HIS A 609 9.35 52.52 18.80
C HIS A 609 9.93 51.92 17.51
N ARG A 610 10.93 51.01 17.61
CA ARG A 610 11.52 50.32 16.45
C ARG A 610 10.71 49.12 15.96
N HIS A 611 9.64 48.75 16.67
CA HIS A 611 8.88 47.52 16.44
C HIS A 611 7.41 47.78 16.07
N THR A 612 7.05 49.02 15.73
CA THR A 612 5.67 49.43 15.39
C THR A 612 5.09 48.69 14.18
N THR A 613 5.92 48.33 13.20
CA THR A 613 5.48 47.59 12.01
C THR A 613 5.59 46.07 12.17
N THR A 614 6.50 45.58 13.01
CA THR A 614 6.68 44.13 13.19
C THR A 614 7.33 43.78 14.54
N THR A 615 6.81 42.73 15.18
CA THR A 615 7.36 42.18 16.43
C THR A 615 8.43 41.12 16.20
N ARG A 616 8.82 40.82 14.95
CA ARG A 616 9.81 39.77 14.63
C ARG A 616 11.14 39.94 15.37
N LYS A 617 11.63 41.18 15.48
CA LYS A 617 12.90 41.50 16.17
C LYS A 617 12.78 41.53 17.70
N MET A 618 11.57 41.48 18.25
CA MET A 618 11.33 41.41 19.69
C MET A 618 11.56 40.01 20.26
N GLN A 619 11.55 38.98 19.41
CA GLN A 619 11.79 37.61 19.82
C GLN A 619 13.16 37.49 20.52
N ILE A 620 13.22 36.67 21.57
CA ILE A 620 14.37 36.53 22.46
C ILE A 620 15.03 35.18 22.22
N LEU A 621 16.36 35.16 22.13
CA LEU A 621 17.14 33.93 22.07
C LEU A 621 17.79 33.67 23.43
N ALA A 622 17.81 32.41 23.83
CA ALA A 622 18.54 31.92 25.00
C ALA A 622 19.43 30.75 24.59
N LEU A 623 20.60 30.60 25.23
CA LEU A 623 21.37 29.37 25.08
C LEU A 623 20.65 28.20 25.73
N THR A 624 20.74 27.04 25.09
CA THR A 624 20.31 25.78 25.67
C THR A 624 21.47 25.08 26.39
N GLY A 625 21.21 23.88 26.92
CA GLY A 625 22.25 22.99 27.46
C GLY A 625 22.81 22.00 26.43
N SER A 626 22.69 22.26 25.12
CA SER A 626 23.15 21.34 24.07
C SER A 626 24.66 21.13 24.12
N VAL A 627 25.08 19.86 24.13
CA VAL A 627 26.49 19.43 24.12
C VAL A 627 26.98 18.98 22.74
N LYS A 628 26.16 19.15 21.69
CA LYS A 628 26.54 18.76 20.33
C LYS A 628 27.77 19.56 19.90
N LYS A 629 28.83 18.86 19.48
CA LYS A 629 30.02 19.47 18.87
C LYS A 629 29.66 19.97 17.46
N LEU A 630 29.19 21.20 17.37
CA LEU A 630 29.05 21.92 16.10
C LEU A 630 30.26 22.84 15.94
N GLU A 631 30.95 22.75 14.80
CA GLU A 631 31.99 23.72 14.46
C GLU A 631 31.34 25.06 14.11
N LEU A 632 31.33 25.96 15.09
CA LEU A 632 30.72 27.28 14.96
C LEU A 632 31.56 28.21 14.07
N THR A 633 30.89 28.89 13.15
CA THR A 633 31.47 30.02 12.40
C THR A 633 31.83 31.17 13.35
N PRO A 634 32.71 32.12 12.93
CA PRO A 634 33.06 33.27 13.76
C PRO A 634 31.85 34.07 14.26
N MET A 635 30.83 34.25 13.43
CA MET A 635 29.61 34.97 13.81
C MET A 635 28.76 34.18 14.81
N GLU A 636 28.60 32.87 14.61
CA GLU A 636 27.90 32.01 15.57
C GLU A 636 28.60 31.96 16.92
N LYS A 637 29.94 31.87 16.95
CA LYS A 637 30.73 31.94 18.20
C LYS A 637 30.44 33.25 18.94
N LYS A 638 30.38 34.37 18.22
CA LYS A 638 30.03 35.67 18.80
C LYS A 638 28.61 35.66 19.39
N ILE A 639 27.63 35.16 18.66
CA ILE A 639 26.24 35.04 19.15
C ILE A 639 26.17 34.16 20.40
N VAL A 640 26.78 32.97 20.36
CA VAL A 640 26.84 32.04 21.49
C VAL A 640 27.51 32.68 22.70
N SER A 641 28.62 33.42 22.53
CA SER A 641 29.28 34.11 23.63
C SER A 641 28.42 35.18 24.29
N LEU A 642 27.61 35.90 23.51
CA LEU A 642 26.66 36.89 24.03
C LEU A 642 25.53 36.20 24.81
N LEU A 643 24.95 35.14 24.23
CA LEU A 643 23.86 34.39 24.84
C LEU A 643 24.28 33.58 26.08
N ALA A 644 25.59 33.31 26.25
CA ALA A 644 26.15 32.70 27.46
C ALA A 644 26.09 33.63 28.69
N THR A 645 26.00 34.94 28.48
CA THR A 645 25.88 35.90 29.58
C THR A 645 24.44 36.02 30.08
N ARG A 646 23.47 36.11 29.15
CA ARG A 646 22.03 36.14 29.40
C ARG A 646 21.24 35.99 28.09
N PRO A 647 19.92 35.78 28.13
CA PRO A 647 19.07 35.93 26.95
C PRO A 647 19.17 37.33 26.34
N HIS A 648 19.07 37.40 25.01
CA HIS A 648 19.11 38.65 24.25
C HIS A 648 18.02 38.66 23.17
N SER A 649 17.39 39.81 22.92
CA SER A 649 16.48 39.95 21.79
C SER A 649 17.24 39.96 20.46
N ILE A 650 16.55 39.65 19.37
CA ILE A 650 17.14 39.72 18.02
C ILE A 650 17.58 41.15 17.71
N ASP A 651 16.79 42.17 18.09
CA ASP A 651 17.20 43.57 17.95
C ASP A 651 18.52 43.86 18.69
N GLU A 652 18.64 43.34 19.92
CA GLU A 652 19.84 43.51 20.72
C GLU A 652 21.06 42.81 20.09
N LEU A 653 20.86 41.60 19.57
CA LEU A 653 21.91 40.83 18.91
C LEU A 653 22.39 41.50 17.61
N VAL A 654 21.49 42.05 16.80
CA VAL A 654 21.86 42.81 15.59
C VAL A 654 22.84 43.93 15.94
N LYS A 655 22.53 44.71 16.98
CA LYS A 655 23.40 45.80 17.45
C LYS A 655 24.73 45.31 18.00
N LYS A 656 24.71 44.31 18.89
CA LYS A 656 25.95 43.80 19.54
C LYS A 656 26.86 43.06 18.56
N THR A 657 26.29 42.41 17.55
CA THR A 657 27.06 41.76 16.49
C THR A 657 27.55 42.73 15.42
N LYS A 658 26.94 43.92 15.30
CA LYS A 658 27.21 44.96 14.30
C LYS A 658 26.88 44.52 12.87
N VAL A 659 25.87 43.65 12.71
CA VAL A 659 25.33 43.30 11.39
C VAL A 659 24.28 44.33 10.95
N LEU A 660 24.06 44.45 9.64
CA LEU A 660 23.12 45.43 9.08
C LEU A 660 21.65 45.07 9.34
N ALA A 661 21.32 43.78 9.32
CA ALA A 661 19.95 43.30 9.45
C ALA A 661 19.90 41.95 10.19
N ASP A 662 18.72 41.59 10.70
CA ASP A 662 18.48 40.32 11.40
C ASP A 662 18.66 39.10 10.50
N ILE A 663 18.43 39.23 9.19
CA ILE A 663 18.69 38.15 8.22
C ILE A 663 20.17 37.78 8.11
N SER A 664 21.07 38.69 8.51
CA SER A 664 22.52 38.44 8.54
C SER A 664 22.97 37.66 9.78
N LEU A 665 22.07 37.40 10.73
CA LEU A 665 22.37 36.54 11.87
C LEU A 665 22.17 35.06 11.46
N PRO A 666 23.21 34.20 11.56
CA PRO A 666 23.11 32.77 11.24
C PRO A 666 22.38 31.99 12.35
N LEU A 667 21.12 32.32 12.59
CA LEU A 667 20.32 31.76 13.69
C LEU A 667 19.78 30.36 13.37
N GLN A 668 19.47 30.11 12.10
CA GLN A 668 18.82 28.88 11.66
C GLN A 668 19.63 27.63 12.06
N ARG A 669 20.94 27.62 11.75
CA ARG A 669 21.80 26.47 12.06
C ARG A 669 21.94 26.23 13.57
N LEU A 670 21.95 27.30 14.37
CA LEU A 670 21.99 27.21 15.83
C LEU A 670 20.66 26.66 16.40
N GLU A 671 19.52 27.06 15.82
CA GLU A 671 18.19 26.57 16.21
C GLU A 671 18.01 25.09 15.85
N GLU A 672 18.35 24.70 14.61
CA GLU A 672 18.30 23.32 14.11
C GLU A 672 19.19 22.38 14.94
N ASN A 673 20.34 22.86 15.41
CA ASN A 673 21.21 22.07 16.29
C ASN A 673 20.86 22.19 17.78
N PHE A 674 19.72 22.80 18.11
CA PHE A 674 19.22 23.05 19.45
C PHE A 674 20.22 23.77 20.35
N ILE A 675 21.13 24.58 19.82
CA ILE A 675 22.11 25.37 20.61
C ILE A 675 21.44 26.60 21.20
N VAL A 676 20.49 27.17 20.47
CA VAL A 676 19.69 28.32 20.93
C VAL A 676 18.21 27.95 20.93
N GLN A 677 17.49 28.44 21.93
CA GLN A 677 16.04 28.38 22.02
C GLN A 677 15.48 29.77 21.74
N ARG A 678 14.62 29.87 20.73
CA ARG A 678 13.86 31.07 20.43
C ARG A 678 12.61 31.14 21.29
N CYS A 679 12.32 32.33 21.81
CA CYS A 679 11.21 32.63 22.69
C CYS A 679 10.42 33.84 22.17
N GLY A 680 9.11 33.88 22.42
CA GLY A 680 8.22 34.94 21.98
C GLY A 680 6.84 34.81 22.63
N LEU A 681 5.91 35.70 22.27
CA LEU A 681 4.55 35.65 22.82
C LEU A 681 3.83 34.44 22.24
N THR A 682 3.15 33.68 23.11
CA THR A 682 2.46 32.44 22.75
C THR A 682 1.06 32.39 23.37
N LEU A 683 0.20 31.48 22.92
CA LEU A 683 -1.08 31.20 23.59
C LEU A 683 -0.86 30.73 25.04
N THR A 684 0.21 29.99 25.30
CA THR A 684 0.61 29.58 26.64
C THR A 684 0.87 30.78 27.55
N ASP A 685 1.51 31.85 27.06
CA ASP A 685 1.69 33.09 27.83
C ASP A 685 0.36 33.78 28.13
N LEU A 686 -0.58 33.80 27.18
CA LEU A 686 -1.92 34.35 27.39
C LEU A 686 -2.70 33.56 28.46
N LEU A 687 -2.55 32.24 28.50
CA LEU A 687 -3.14 31.40 29.56
C LEU A 687 -2.52 31.68 30.94
N HIS A 688 -1.25 32.07 31.01
CA HIS A 688 -0.63 32.57 32.25
C HIS A 688 -1.20 33.92 32.67
N ILE A 689 -1.35 34.85 31.73
CA ILE A 689 -1.89 36.19 31.99
C ILE A 689 -3.33 36.13 32.49
N THR A 690 -4.15 35.25 31.91
CA THR A 690 -5.56 35.05 32.34
C THR A 690 -5.70 34.20 33.61
N GLY A 691 -4.61 33.61 34.11
CA GLY A 691 -4.64 32.72 35.27
C GLY A 691 -5.21 31.32 35.00
N GLN A 692 -5.55 30.99 33.76
CA GLN A 692 -6.02 29.65 33.37
C GLN A 692 -4.92 28.59 33.48
N PHE A 693 -3.65 28.99 33.39
CA PHE A 693 -2.49 28.10 33.53
C PHE A 693 -1.32 28.83 34.21
N THR A 694 -0.81 28.35 35.35
CA THR A 694 0.09 29.14 36.22
C THR A 694 1.41 28.46 36.55
N LYS A 695 1.99 27.72 35.59
CA LYS A 695 3.17 26.89 35.82
C LYS A 695 4.50 27.66 35.90
N TRP A 696 4.62 28.75 35.15
CA TRP A 696 5.84 29.54 35.02
C TRP A 696 5.62 31.02 35.34
N ASP A 697 6.62 31.86 35.06
CA ASP A 697 6.64 33.26 35.48
C ASP A 697 5.57 34.11 34.76
N ILE A 698 4.46 34.36 35.48
CA ILE A 698 3.34 35.17 35.00
C ILE A 698 3.77 36.63 34.78
N LYS A 699 4.67 37.17 35.61
CA LYS A 699 5.07 38.58 35.53
C LYS A 699 5.84 38.86 34.25
N MET A 700 6.72 37.95 33.84
CA MET A 700 7.48 38.08 32.58
C MET A 700 6.56 38.01 31.35
N ALA A 701 5.56 37.12 31.35
CA ALA A 701 4.54 37.08 30.29
C ALA A 701 3.73 38.38 30.22
N GLN A 702 3.30 38.91 31.37
CA GLN A 702 2.60 40.20 31.44
C GLN A 702 3.46 41.34 30.91
N GLU A 703 4.72 41.46 31.35
CA GLU A 703 5.64 42.52 30.89
C GLU A 703 5.84 42.50 29.37
N TYR A 704 6.03 41.32 28.78
CA TYR A 704 6.16 41.21 27.33
C TYR A 704 4.84 41.51 26.61
N CYS A 705 3.70 41.05 27.13
CA CYS A 705 2.39 41.34 26.55
C CYS A 705 2.02 42.85 26.63
N ARG A 706 2.49 43.60 27.64
CA ARG A 706 2.32 45.07 27.68
C ARG A 706 2.91 45.76 26.46
N MET A 707 4.00 45.22 25.90
CA MET A 707 4.59 45.76 24.68
C MET A 707 3.63 45.62 23.50
N PHE A 708 2.93 44.49 23.39
CA PHE A 708 1.91 44.30 22.37
C PHE A 708 0.68 45.20 22.60
N CYS A 709 0.26 45.37 23.86
CA CYS A 709 -0.81 46.31 24.22
C CYS A 709 -0.49 47.75 23.74
N PHE A 710 0.76 48.18 23.91
CA PHE A 710 1.23 49.48 23.43
C PHE A 710 1.20 49.56 21.89
N LEU A 711 1.63 48.50 21.19
CA LEU A 711 1.64 48.47 19.73
C LEU A 711 0.24 48.54 19.12
N THR A 712 -0.78 48.04 19.82
CA THR A 712 -2.17 48.00 19.34
C THR A 712 -3.09 49.05 19.96
N ASN A 713 -2.59 49.81 20.95
CA ASN A 713 -3.40 50.68 21.80
C ASN A 713 -4.63 49.97 22.42
N LYS A 714 -4.46 48.70 22.85
CA LYS A 714 -5.51 47.90 23.49
C LYS A 714 -5.17 47.63 24.94
N GLN A 715 -6.19 47.46 25.79
CA GLN A 715 -5.96 47.02 27.16
C GLN A 715 -5.61 45.53 27.19
N MET A 716 -4.84 45.12 28.20
CA MET A 716 -4.35 43.74 28.30
C MET A 716 -5.46 42.68 28.34
N PRO A 717 -6.56 42.84 29.11
CA PRO A 717 -7.64 41.85 29.11
C PRO A 717 -8.30 41.71 27.73
N GLU A 718 -8.55 42.83 27.04
CA GLU A 718 -9.13 42.86 25.70
C GLU A 718 -8.21 42.18 24.67
N LEU A 719 -6.92 42.52 24.67
CA LEU A 719 -5.95 41.94 23.75
C LEU A 719 -5.77 40.43 24.00
N THR A 720 -5.67 40.04 25.26
CA THR A 720 -5.47 38.63 25.64
C THR A 720 -6.67 37.79 25.20
N GLN A 721 -7.89 38.27 25.44
CA GLN A 721 -9.11 37.58 24.99
C GLN A 721 -9.16 37.50 23.47
N HIS A 722 -8.90 38.61 22.76
CA HIS A 722 -8.88 38.65 21.30
C HIS A 722 -7.93 37.60 20.69
N LEU A 723 -6.70 37.50 21.22
CA LEU A 723 -5.71 36.55 20.73
C LEU A 723 -6.03 35.09 21.08
N LEU A 724 -6.65 34.84 22.24
CA LEU A 724 -7.17 33.51 22.59
C LEU A 724 -8.31 33.10 21.65
N ASP A 725 -9.24 34.02 21.34
CA ASP A 725 -10.34 33.78 20.40
C ASP A 725 -9.82 33.49 18.98
N MET A 726 -8.73 34.15 18.56
CA MET A 726 -8.05 33.80 17.31
C MET A 726 -7.53 32.35 17.33
N GLY A 727 -6.93 31.91 18.44
CA GLY A 727 -6.51 30.52 18.63
C GLY A 727 -7.68 29.53 18.54
N VAL A 728 -8.83 29.86 19.15
CA VAL A 728 -10.07 29.08 19.05
C VAL A 728 -10.54 28.97 17.61
N LYS A 729 -10.60 30.08 16.87
CA LYS A 729 -11.03 30.12 15.46
C LYS A 729 -10.14 29.27 14.56
N LEU A 730 -8.83 29.32 14.76
CA LEU A 730 -7.88 28.46 14.04
C LEU A 730 -8.13 26.99 14.35
N LEU A 731 -8.36 26.63 15.62
CA LEU A 731 -8.68 25.25 15.99
C LEU A 731 -10.01 24.79 15.37
N THR A 732 -11.04 25.63 15.35
CA THR A 732 -12.32 25.36 14.68
C THR A 732 -12.12 25.05 13.20
N LEU A 733 -11.29 25.84 12.52
CA LEU A 733 -10.97 25.62 11.11
C LEU A 733 -10.27 24.29 10.88
N GLU A 734 -9.31 23.92 11.71
CA GLU A 734 -8.61 22.64 11.57
C GLU A 734 -9.54 21.43 11.80
N LEU A 735 -10.48 21.53 12.74
CA LEU A 735 -11.52 20.50 12.93
C LEU A 735 -12.41 20.36 11.68
N LEU A 736 -12.84 21.48 11.10
CA LEU A 736 -13.66 21.49 9.89
C LEU A 736 -12.90 20.92 8.69
N LYS A 737 -11.63 21.33 8.50
CA LYS A 737 -10.78 20.82 7.43
C LYS A 737 -10.62 19.30 7.51
N ARG A 738 -10.43 18.74 8.71
CA ARG A 738 -10.32 17.28 8.85
C ARG A 738 -11.61 16.57 8.43
N GLN A 739 -12.77 17.14 8.68
CA GLN A 739 -14.05 16.56 8.25
C GLN A 739 -14.23 16.58 6.72
N LEU A 740 -13.66 17.58 6.05
CA LEU A 740 -13.74 17.76 4.59
C LEU A 740 -12.69 16.97 3.81
N ASP A 741 -11.60 16.56 4.47
CA ASP A 741 -10.45 15.86 3.88
C ASP A 741 -10.85 14.57 3.13
N ASP A 742 -11.94 13.92 3.57
CA ASP A 742 -12.44 12.70 2.96
C ASP A 742 -13.18 12.95 1.62
N GLU A 743 -13.60 14.21 1.36
CA GLU A 743 -14.44 14.59 0.22
C GLU A 743 -13.70 15.50 -0.79
N THR A 744 -12.79 16.36 -0.34
CA THR A 744 -12.13 17.38 -1.16
C THR A 744 -10.79 17.82 -0.54
N ASP A 745 -10.02 18.65 -1.25
CA ASP A 745 -8.85 19.32 -0.68
C ASP A 745 -9.30 20.44 0.28
N PRO A 746 -9.13 20.27 1.61
CA PRO A 746 -9.62 21.23 2.58
C PRO A 746 -8.75 22.49 2.63
N GLU A 747 -7.53 22.50 2.07
CA GLU A 747 -6.70 23.71 2.01
C GLU A 747 -7.26 24.76 1.04
N ALA A 748 -8.14 24.36 0.12
CA ALA A 748 -8.86 25.28 -0.76
C ALA A 748 -9.69 26.33 0.01
N ILE A 749 -10.08 26.06 1.26
CA ILE A 749 -10.75 27.03 2.13
C ILE A 749 -9.90 28.28 2.35
N ASN A 750 -8.58 28.13 2.42
CA ASN A 750 -7.66 29.24 2.67
C ASN A 750 -7.44 30.14 1.44
N SER A 751 -7.67 29.63 0.24
CA SER A 751 -7.45 30.36 -1.02
C SER A 751 -8.75 30.88 -1.64
N CYS A 752 -9.88 30.19 -1.46
CA CYS A 752 -11.16 30.52 -2.06
C CYS A 752 -11.84 31.75 -1.39
N PRO A 753 -12.08 32.86 -2.13
CA PRO A 753 -12.74 34.05 -1.58
C PRO A 753 -14.15 33.78 -1.04
N VAL A 754 -14.92 32.92 -1.71
CA VAL A 754 -16.27 32.53 -1.28
C VAL A 754 -16.21 31.78 0.04
N CYS A 755 -15.29 30.81 0.17
CA CYS A 755 -15.08 30.08 1.42
C CYS A 755 -14.73 31.03 2.56
N LYS A 756 -13.84 32.00 2.33
CA LYS A 756 -13.47 33.00 3.35
C LYS A 756 -14.67 33.78 3.87
N VAL A 757 -15.57 34.21 3.00
CA VAL A 757 -16.79 34.94 3.41
C VAL A 757 -17.71 34.05 4.23
N LEU A 758 -17.96 32.81 3.77
CA LEU A 758 -18.83 31.86 4.47
C LEU A 758 -18.26 31.47 5.85
N ILE A 759 -16.96 31.18 5.92
CA ILE A 759 -16.24 30.85 7.17
C ILE A 759 -16.23 32.05 8.12
N LYS A 760 -15.98 33.26 7.61
CA LYS A 760 -16.02 34.47 8.45
C LYS A 760 -17.42 34.63 9.07
N ASN A 761 -18.47 34.38 8.29
CA ASN A 761 -19.83 34.45 8.80
C ASN A 761 -20.14 33.31 9.79
N LEU A 762 -19.66 32.09 9.54
CA LEU A 762 -19.77 30.96 10.46
C LEU A 762 -19.11 31.24 11.82
N LEU A 763 -17.94 31.92 11.82
CA LEU A 763 -17.16 32.14 13.05
C LEU A 763 -17.57 33.40 13.82
N ASN A 764 -18.05 34.44 13.13
CA ASN A 764 -18.30 35.76 13.74
C ASN A 764 -19.76 36.20 13.72
N HIS A 765 -20.64 35.55 12.95
CA HIS A 765 -22.04 35.95 12.74
C HIS A 765 -22.19 37.43 12.32
N GLU A 766 -21.28 37.92 11.47
CA GLU A 766 -21.22 39.35 11.07
C GLU A 766 -22.20 39.73 9.95
N ASN A 767 -22.75 38.79 9.19
CA ASN A 767 -23.61 39.09 8.06
C ASN A 767 -25.08 39.25 8.49
N SER A 768 -25.70 40.38 8.13
CA SER A 768 -27.10 40.67 8.46
C SER A 768 -28.12 39.92 7.60
N ASN A 769 -27.72 39.38 6.45
CA ASN A 769 -28.65 38.87 5.43
C ASN A 769 -28.82 37.35 5.47
N TYR A 770 -27.85 36.61 6.04
CA TYR A 770 -27.92 35.15 6.15
C TYR A 770 -27.02 34.64 7.27
N GLU A 771 -27.34 33.45 7.77
CA GLU A 771 -26.54 32.71 8.75
C GLU A 771 -25.88 31.50 8.08
N VAL A 772 -24.67 31.15 8.52
CA VAL A 772 -24.00 29.89 8.14
C VAL A 772 -23.90 29.02 9.39
N SER A 773 -24.42 27.81 9.31
CA SER A 773 -24.38 26.85 10.41
C SER A 773 -23.91 25.48 9.90
N ILE A 774 -22.97 24.88 10.62
CA ILE A 774 -22.46 23.54 10.35
C ILE A 774 -22.73 22.68 11.59
N LYS A 775 -23.16 21.44 11.39
CA LYS A 775 -23.35 20.46 12.46
C LYS A 775 -22.53 19.20 12.19
N LEU A 776 -21.48 18.99 12.97
CA LEU A 776 -20.78 17.70 12.96
C LEU A 776 -21.68 16.65 13.61
N LYS A 777 -21.88 15.54 12.90
CA LYS A 777 -22.66 14.39 13.40
C LYS A 777 -21.92 13.64 14.51
N ARG A 778 -20.60 13.76 14.55
CA ARG A 778 -19.70 13.06 15.45
C ARG A 778 -19.30 13.98 16.62
N PRO A 779 -19.16 13.47 17.85
CA PRO A 779 -18.53 14.23 18.92
C PRO A 779 -17.05 14.46 18.63
N VAL A 780 -16.45 15.46 19.28
CA VAL A 780 -15.02 15.77 19.18
C VAL A 780 -14.35 15.46 20.51
N ILE A 781 -13.40 14.52 20.52
CA ILE A 781 -12.62 14.13 21.70
C ILE A 781 -11.32 14.94 21.72
N GLY A 782 -11.11 15.73 22.77
CA GLY A 782 -9.90 16.51 22.99
C GLY A 782 -8.89 15.81 23.87
N ILE A 783 -7.67 15.68 23.38
CA ILE A 783 -6.52 15.18 24.11
C ILE A 783 -5.32 16.12 23.97
N GLY A 784 -4.33 16.00 24.85
CA GLY A 784 -3.24 16.96 24.96
C GLY A 784 -3.61 18.14 25.87
N ALA A 785 -2.62 18.63 26.62
CA ALA A 785 -2.85 19.56 27.73
C ALA A 785 -3.59 20.87 27.35
N PRO A 786 -3.29 21.52 26.20
CA PRO A 786 -4.04 22.69 25.73
C PRO A 786 -5.53 22.49 25.46
N THR A 787 -6.00 21.30 25.08
CA THR A 787 -7.39 21.12 24.59
C THR A 787 -8.45 21.54 25.60
N LYS A 788 -8.20 21.35 26.90
CA LYS A 788 -9.13 21.76 27.96
C LYS A 788 -9.45 23.26 27.97
N PHE A 789 -8.59 24.09 27.39
CA PHE A 789 -8.77 25.54 27.32
C PHE A 789 -9.48 25.99 26.03
N PHE A 790 -9.28 25.27 24.92
CA PHE A 790 -9.74 25.73 23.60
C PHE A 790 -10.91 24.92 23.04
N LEU A 791 -10.98 23.61 23.28
CA LEU A 791 -11.85 22.72 22.51
C LEU A 791 -13.33 23.05 22.68
N SER A 792 -13.79 23.26 23.91
CA SER A 792 -15.19 23.54 24.20
C SER A 792 -15.71 24.79 23.52
N GLN A 793 -14.84 25.76 23.22
CA GLN A 793 -15.21 26.93 22.42
C GLN A 793 -15.06 26.64 20.92
N ALA A 794 -14.01 25.91 20.52
CA ALA A 794 -13.73 25.62 19.12
C ALA A 794 -14.81 24.75 18.44
N VAL A 795 -15.51 23.90 19.19
CA VAL A 795 -16.59 23.06 18.64
C VAL A 795 -17.93 23.78 18.51
N LYS A 796 -18.12 24.93 19.18
CA LYS A 796 -19.43 25.63 19.20
C LYS A 796 -19.89 26.05 17.80
N PRO A 797 -19.05 26.68 16.95
CA PRO A 797 -19.46 27.04 15.59
C PRO A 797 -19.80 25.81 14.72
N LEU A 798 -19.34 24.63 15.12
CA LEU A 798 -19.55 23.37 14.39
C LEU A 798 -20.70 22.53 14.96
N ASN A 799 -21.47 23.08 15.91
CA ASN A 799 -22.56 22.41 16.63
C ASN A 799 -22.22 20.98 17.09
N ALA A 800 -20.97 20.78 17.54
CA ALA A 800 -20.46 19.47 17.92
C ALA A 800 -20.30 19.36 19.44
N LYS A 801 -20.43 18.13 19.96
CA LYS A 801 -20.21 17.86 21.39
C LYS A 801 -18.72 17.70 21.67
N ALA A 802 -18.14 18.58 22.49
CA ALA A 802 -16.79 18.38 23.03
C ALA A 802 -16.78 17.31 24.12
N ILE A 803 -15.79 16.43 24.08
CA ILE A 803 -15.53 15.39 25.07
C ILE A 803 -14.09 15.53 25.53
N LEU A 804 -13.89 15.78 26.82
CA LEU A 804 -12.58 15.93 27.44
C LEU A 804 -12.46 14.82 28.50
N PRO A 805 -11.81 13.68 28.17
CA PRO A 805 -11.64 12.60 29.13
C PRO A 805 -10.71 13.02 30.28
N ASP A 806 -10.84 12.33 31.42
CA ASP A 806 -9.82 12.37 32.45
C ASP A 806 -8.48 11.88 31.88
N ASP A 807 -7.37 12.40 32.40
CA ASP A 807 -6.01 12.11 31.91
C ASP A 807 -5.75 12.47 30.43
N ALA A 808 -6.59 13.30 29.80
CA ALA A 808 -6.38 13.83 28.45
C ALA A 808 -4.98 14.43 28.23
N ASP A 809 -4.35 14.98 29.27
CA ASP A 809 -3.03 15.62 29.23
C ASP A 809 -1.85 14.66 29.01
N VAL A 810 -2.08 13.35 29.19
CA VAL A 810 -1.13 12.25 29.01
C VAL A 810 -1.73 11.09 28.19
N ALA A 811 -2.81 11.35 27.44
CA ALA A 811 -3.52 10.32 26.67
C ALA A 811 -2.60 9.58 25.69
N ASN A 812 -1.59 10.23 25.13
CA ASN A 812 -0.64 9.64 24.18
C ASN A 812 0.18 8.54 24.86
N ALA A 813 0.65 8.77 26.09
CA ALA A 813 1.37 7.76 26.86
C ALA A 813 0.44 6.59 27.25
N ILE A 814 -0.83 6.87 27.58
CA ILE A 814 -1.84 5.82 27.83
C ILE A 814 -2.07 5.00 26.57
N GLY A 815 -2.30 5.65 25.43
CA GLY A 815 -2.49 4.98 24.15
C GLY A 815 -1.27 4.16 23.74
N ALA A 816 -0.06 4.64 24.02
CA ALA A 816 1.16 3.89 23.75
C ALA A 816 1.17 2.55 24.50
N ILE A 817 0.80 2.51 25.78
CA ILE A 817 0.81 1.26 26.57
C ILE A 817 -0.43 0.37 26.34
N THR A 818 -1.53 0.92 25.83
CA THR A 818 -2.78 0.16 25.55
C THR A 818 -2.91 -0.28 24.08
N SER A 819 -2.00 0.13 23.20
CA SER A 819 -1.92 -0.34 21.82
C SER A 819 -1.68 -1.86 21.70
N ASN A 820 -2.08 -2.42 20.56
CA ASN A 820 -1.94 -3.86 20.29
C ASN A 820 -0.77 -4.14 19.34
N VAL A 821 -0.17 -5.33 19.47
CA VAL A 821 0.70 -5.91 18.45
C VAL A 821 -0.17 -6.40 17.30
N VAL A 822 0.15 -5.98 16.07
CA VAL A 822 -0.50 -6.49 14.86
C VAL A 822 0.58 -6.89 13.86
N ILE A 823 0.58 -8.17 13.49
CA ILE A 823 1.45 -8.71 12.45
C ILE A 823 0.59 -9.01 11.24
N LYS A 824 1.00 -8.52 10.07
CA LYS A 824 0.41 -8.87 8.77
C LYS A 824 1.51 -9.41 7.86
N LYS A 825 1.21 -10.44 7.07
CA LYS A 825 2.08 -10.96 6.02
C LYS A 825 1.20 -11.46 4.86
N GLN A 826 1.71 -11.39 3.64
CA GLN A 826 1.05 -11.95 2.47
C GLN A 826 1.97 -12.88 1.70
N LEU A 827 1.40 -13.81 0.95
CA LEU A 827 2.07 -14.62 -0.07
C LEU A 827 1.19 -14.68 -1.32
N ARG A 828 1.79 -14.86 -2.50
CA ARG A 828 1.06 -15.01 -3.76
C ARG A 828 1.35 -16.36 -4.39
N ILE A 829 0.34 -16.92 -5.05
CA ILE A 829 0.44 -18.12 -5.86
C ILE A 829 0.08 -17.72 -7.28
N VAL A 830 1.01 -17.88 -8.21
CA VAL A 830 0.83 -17.51 -9.63
C VAL A 830 1.04 -18.72 -10.52
N PRO A 831 0.30 -18.86 -11.63
CA PRO A 831 0.56 -19.90 -12.63
C PRO A 831 1.87 -19.62 -13.37
N GLY A 832 2.67 -20.66 -13.57
CA GLY A 832 3.92 -20.65 -14.32
C GLY A 832 3.77 -21.17 -15.75
N ASN A 833 4.78 -20.93 -16.59
CA ASN A 833 4.75 -21.19 -18.03
C ASN A 833 4.65 -22.67 -18.44
N LYS A 834 4.82 -23.61 -17.50
CA LYS A 834 4.81 -25.07 -17.74
C LYS A 834 3.62 -25.78 -17.07
N GLY A 835 2.56 -25.05 -16.70
CA GLY A 835 1.41 -25.61 -15.98
C GLY A 835 1.69 -25.89 -14.49
N GLU A 836 2.78 -25.34 -13.95
CA GLU A 836 3.12 -25.37 -12.53
C GLU A 836 2.62 -24.09 -11.81
N PHE A 837 2.69 -24.08 -10.49
CA PHE A 837 2.32 -22.95 -9.63
C PHE A 837 3.56 -22.47 -8.86
N ILE A 838 3.77 -21.16 -8.85
CA ILE A 838 4.90 -20.52 -8.20
C ILE A 838 4.40 -19.77 -6.98
N VAL A 839 5.05 -19.99 -5.83
CA VAL A 839 4.78 -19.22 -4.59
C VAL A 839 5.79 -18.08 -4.50
N GLU A 840 5.28 -16.85 -4.53
CA GLU A 840 6.06 -15.60 -4.41
C GLU A 840 5.95 -15.03 -2.98
N GLY A 841 6.94 -14.22 -2.58
CA GLY A 841 6.98 -13.55 -1.27
C GLY A 841 7.81 -14.29 -0.19
N ILE A 842 8.63 -15.24 -0.61
CA ILE A 842 9.61 -15.97 0.20
C ILE A 842 10.98 -15.95 -0.50
N ALA A 843 12.05 -16.19 0.27
CA ALA A 843 13.38 -16.30 -0.29
C ALA A 843 13.48 -17.52 -1.22
N GLY A 844 13.94 -17.28 -2.46
CA GLY A 844 13.99 -18.26 -3.54
C GLY A 844 12.62 -18.56 -4.18
N THR A 845 12.62 -19.01 -5.42
CA THR A 845 11.41 -19.40 -6.15
C THR A 845 11.00 -20.84 -5.80
N ARG A 846 9.77 -21.04 -5.31
CA ARG A 846 9.22 -22.38 -5.04
C ARG A 846 8.18 -22.77 -6.08
N HIS A 847 8.44 -23.88 -6.77
CA HIS A 847 7.60 -24.41 -7.84
C HIS A 847 6.82 -25.63 -7.35
N PHE A 848 5.54 -25.71 -7.72
CA PHE A 848 4.63 -26.79 -7.36
C PHE A 848 3.88 -27.26 -8.59
N LYS A 849 3.82 -28.58 -8.83
CA LYS A 849 3.03 -29.14 -9.94
C LYS A 849 1.51 -29.06 -9.73
N ASN A 850 1.07 -28.83 -8.49
CA ASN A 850 -0.34 -28.89 -8.09
C ASN A 850 -0.69 -27.67 -7.22
N PHE A 851 -1.80 -27.02 -7.53
CA PHE A 851 -2.29 -25.83 -6.83
C PHE A 851 -2.55 -26.07 -5.34
N ASN A 852 -3.19 -27.17 -4.97
CA ASN A 852 -3.53 -27.47 -3.58
C ASN A 852 -2.26 -27.65 -2.73
N ASN A 853 -1.18 -28.17 -3.32
CA ASN A 853 0.11 -28.26 -2.64
C ASN A 853 0.75 -26.87 -2.45
N ALA A 854 0.66 -26.00 -3.45
CA ALA A 854 1.13 -24.62 -3.37
C ALA A 854 0.34 -23.82 -2.31
N ASP A 855 -0.99 -23.95 -2.30
CA ASP A 855 -1.90 -23.28 -1.36
C ASP A 855 -1.67 -23.74 0.08
N ARG A 856 -1.57 -25.05 0.32
CA ARG A 856 -1.25 -25.60 1.64
C ARG A 856 0.09 -25.08 2.15
N PHE A 857 1.13 -25.17 1.32
CA PHE A 857 2.45 -24.68 1.68
C PHE A 857 2.44 -23.17 2.02
N ALA A 858 1.79 -22.36 1.19
CA ALA A 858 1.71 -20.92 1.42
C ALA A 858 0.95 -20.56 2.71
N ARG A 859 -0.17 -21.25 3.02
CA ARG A 859 -0.92 -21.07 4.27
C ARG A 859 -0.10 -21.45 5.49
N ASP A 860 0.56 -22.60 5.47
CA ASP A 860 1.38 -23.09 6.59
C ASP A 860 2.55 -22.14 6.86
N GLU A 861 3.23 -21.69 5.81
CA GLU A 861 4.36 -20.77 5.92
C GLU A 861 3.92 -19.39 6.43
N LEU A 862 2.77 -18.89 5.98
CA LEU A 862 2.17 -17.66 6.49
C LEU A 862 1.85 -17.76 7.99
N VAL A 863 1.15 -18.80 8.41
CA VAL A 863 0.77 -19.02 9.82
C VAL A 863 2.01 -19.14 10.70
N ARG A 864 2.99 -19.94 10.28
CA ARG A 864 4.27 -20.12 10.98
C ARG A 864 5.02 -18.79 11.12
N SER A 865 5.15 -18.05 10.02
CA SER A 865 5.86 -16.77 9.99
C SER A 865 5.17 -15.70 10.83
N VAL A 866 3.84 -15.59 10.77
CA VAL A 866 3.06 -14.59 11.53
C VAL A 866 3.13 -14.89 13.03
N ARG A 867 2.95 -16.15 13.45
CA ARG A 867 3.08 -16.55 14.85
C ARG A 867 4.50 -16.34 15.39
N LYS A 868 5.53 -16.67 14.62
CA LYS A 868 6.93 -16.43 15.01
C LYS A 868 7.18 -14.94 15.23
N ARG A 869 6.78 -14.09 14.26
CA ARG A 869 6.93 -12.63 14.37
C ARG A 869 6.13 -12.05 15.53
N ALA A 870 4.89 -12.48 15.71
CA ALA A 870 4.03 -12.03 16.82
C ALA A 870 4.66 -12.33 18.19
N ARG A 871 5.22 -13.53 18.36
CA ARG A 871 5.94 -13.90 19.58
C ARG A 871 7.17 -13.02 19.81
N ILE A 872 7.98 -12.78 18.76
CA ILE A 872 9.14 -11.87 18.83
C ILE A 872 8.71 -10.43 19.17
N SER A 873 7.55 -10.01 18.67
CA SER A 873 6.94 -8.71 18.98
C SER A 873 6.25 -8.66 20.34
N GLY A 874 6.33 -9.73 21.15
CA GLY A 874 5.92 -9.72 22.56
C GLY A 874 4.48 -10.13 22.84
N THR A 875 3.76 -10.76 21.91
CA THR A 875 2.42 -11.29 22.16
C THR A 875 2.36 -12.82 22.24
N SER A 876 1.59 -13.33 23.20
CA SER A 876 1.22 -14.73 23.40
C SER A 876 0.09 -15.18 22.48
N CYS A 877 -0.59 -14.23 21.83
CA CYS A 877 -1.66 -14.52 20.90
C CYS A 877 -1.15 -15.45 19.79
N ARG A 878 -1.89 -16.53 19.54
CA ARG A 878 -1.58 -17.52 18.49
C ARG A 878 -2.70 -17.61 17.45
N GLU A 879 -3.78 -16.87 17.60
CA GLU A 879 -4.88 -16.83 16.65
C GLU A 879 -4.43 -16.09 15.38
N VAL A 880 -4.56 -16.75 14.23
CA VAL A 880 -4.22 -16.16 12.93
C VAL A 880 -5.49 -16.08 12.10
N THR A 881 -5.78 -14.89 11.60
CA THR A 881 -6.81 -14.65 10.60
C THR A 881 -6.17 -14.77 9.22
N LEU A 882 -6.63 -15.71 8.41
CA LEU A 882 -6.27 -15.84 6.99
C LEU A 882 -7.38 -15.25 6.12
N GLU A 883 -7.00 -14.45 5.13
CA GLU A 883 -7.89 -13.92 4.09
C GLU A 883 -7.35 -14.37 2.72
N THR A 884 -8.22 -14.85 1.84
CA THR A 884 -7.85 -15.38 0.52
C THR A 884 -8.55 -14.59 -0.57
N HIS A 885 -7.79 -13.96 -1.44
CA HIS A 885 -8.31 -13.21 -2.59
C HIS A 885 -7.82 -13.84 -3.90
N ASP A 886 -8.75 -14.32 -4.72
CA ASP A 886 -8.42 -14.90 -6.03
C ASP A 886 -8.59 -13.89 -7.16
N LYS A 887 -7.64 -13.85 -8.08
CA LYS A 887 -7.71 -13.05 -9.30
C LYS A 887 -8.19 -13.93 -10.43
N ILE A 888 -9.49 -13.88 -10.70
CA ILE A 888 -10.14 -14.70 -11.72
C ILE A 888 -10.88 -13.79 -12.72
N PRO A 889 -10.18 -13.07 -13.61
CA PRO A 889 -10.83 -12.32 -14.68
C PRO A 889 -11.59 -13.25 -15.63
N THR A 890 -12.64 -12.72 -16.21
CA THR A 890 -13.42 -13.37 -17.26
C THR A 890 -12.85 -13.00 -18.63
N THR A 891 -12.69 -13.98 -19.51
CA THR A 891 -12.34 -13.72 -20.92
C THR A 891 -13.50 -13.03 -21.64
N ALA A 892 -13.23 -12.48 -22.83
CA ALA A 892 -14.27 -11.96 -23.72
C ALA A 892 -15.35 -13.00 -24.09
N GLY A 893 -15.07 -14.31 -23.90
CA GLY A 893 -16.03 -15.39 -24.11
C GLY A 893 -16.83 -15.79 -22.86
N GLY A 894 -16.59 -15.15 -21.70
CA GLY A 894 -17.27 -15.50 -20.45
C GLY A 894 -16.57 -16.56 -19.60
N ASP A 895 -15.44 -17.12 -20.05
CA ASP A 895 -14.69 -18.12 -19.28
C ASP A 895 -13.80 -17.49 -18.19
N PRO A 896 -13.86 -17.96 -16.93
CA PRO A 896 -12.97 -17.49 -15.87
C PRO A 896 -11.54 -18.03 -16.05
N ILE A 897 -10.53 -17.16 -16.01
CA ILE A 897 -9.11 -17.54 -15.99
C ILE A 897 -8.52 -17.27 -14.61
N PHE A 898 -8.00 -18.29 -13.95
CA PHE A 898 -7.23 -18.10 -12.73
C PHE A 898 -5.87 -17.46 -13.05
N MET A 899 -5.69 -16.19 -12.69
CA MET A 899 -4.41 -15.48 -12.81
C MET A 899 -3.54 -15.56 -11.56
N GLY A 900 -4.10 -15.96 -10.43
CA GLY A 900 -3.35 -16.16 -9.19
C GLY A 900 -4.18 -15.94 -7.93
N ARG A 901 -3.64 -16.39 -6.80
CA ARG A 901 -4.21 -16.25 -5.46
C ARG A 901 -3.31 -15.40 -4.59
N THR A 902 -3.88 -14.46 -3.85
CA THR A 902 -3.17 -13.73 -2.80
C THR A 902 -3.71 -14.17 -1.44
N LEU A 903 -2.82 -14.66 -0.58
CA LEU A 903 -3.13 -15.05 0.78
C LEU A 903 -2.61 -13.97 1.72
N TYR A 904 -3.46 -13.48 2.61
CA TYR A 904 -3.11 -12.58 3.69
C TYR A 904 -3.24 -13.32 5.02
N ALA A 905 -2.28 -13.12 5.91
CA ALA A 905 -2.32 -13.60 7.28
C ALA A 905 -2.15 -12.43 8.22
N SER A 906 -3.04 -12.32 9.20
CA SER A 906 -2.95 -11.32 10.25
C SER A 906 -3.12 -11.93 11.64
N LEU A 907 -2.41 -11.37 12.62
CA LEU A 907 -2.51 -11.73 14.02
C LEU A 907 -2.51 -10.45 14.83
N LYS A 908 -3.48 -10.33 15.74
CA LYS A 908 -3.63 -9.20 16.65
C LYS A 908 -3.62 -9.70 18.09
N GLY A 909 -2.81 -9.09 18.94
CA GLY A 909 -2.72 -9.45 20.35
C GLY A 909 -2.16 -8.33 21.21
N ARG A 910 -2.39 -8.41 22.52
CA ARG A 910 -1.73 -7.51 23.48
C ARG A 910 -0.27 -7.92 23.65
N PRO A 911 0.64 -6.97 23.92
CA PRO A 911 2.00 -7.30 24.33
C PRO A 911 1.96 -7.87 25.76
N ASP A 912 1.89 -9.19 25.90
CA ASP A 912 1.71 -9.91 27.18
C ASP A 912 2.84 -10.92 27.47
N ILE A 913 3.89 -10.97 26.64
CA ILE A 913 5.08 -11.80 26.87
C ILE A 913 6.33 -10.92 26.95
N VAL A 914 7.14 -11.18 27.98
CA VAL A 914 8.53 -10.73 28.06
C VAL A 914 9.45 -11.86 27.60
N LEU A 915 10.03 -11.76 26.39
CA LEU A 915 11.07 -12.69 25.96
C LEU A 915 12.39 -12.34 26.66
N LYS A 916 12.90 -13.24 27.51
CA LYS A 916 14.26 -13.12 28.06
C LYS A 916 15.27 -13.23 26.91
N LYS A 917 16.17 -12.25 26.76
CA LYS A 917 17.29 -12.32 25.81
C LYS A 917 18.13 -13.58 26.11
N ASN A 918 18.14 -14.54 25.19
CA ASN A 918 19.12 -15.63 25.23
C ASN A 918 20.44 -15.12 24.63
N ALA A 919 21.54 -15.24 25.38
CA ALA A 919 22.88 -14.82 24.98
C ALA A 919 23.44 -15.55 23.72
N LEU A 920 22.76 -16.61 23.27
CA LEU A 920 23.12 -17.38 22.06
C LEU A 920 22.54 -16.79 20.76
N GLU A 921 21.41 -16.08 20.80
CA GLU A 921 20.85 -15.43 19.60
C GLU A 921 21.61 -14.15 19.23
N THR A 922 22.31 -13.55 20.18
CA THR A 922 23.11 -12.32 19.98
C THR A 922 24.27 -12.52 19.00
N LYS A 923 24.77 -13.75 18.83
CA LYS A 923 25.84 -14.06 17.86
C LYS A 923 25.33 -14.27 16.43
N VAL A 924 24.05 -14.61 16.26
CA VAL A 924 23.45 -14.84 14.94
C VAL A 924 22.75 -13.56 14.45
N GLU A 925 22.18 -12.75 15.35
CA GLU A 925 21.60 -11.45 15.02
C GLU A 925 22.63 -10.31 14.94
N SER A 926 23.85 -10.48 15.45
CA SER A 926 24.96 -9.55 15.16
C SER A 926 25.60 -9.77 13.79
N LEU A 927 25.11 -10.77 13.03
CA LEU A 927 25.55 -11.14 11.69
C LEU A 927 24.45 -10.89 10.62
N VAL A 928 23.36 -10.18 10.96
CA VAL A 928 22.22 -9.81 10.08
C VAL A 928 21.81 -8.36 10.31
#